data_AF-A0A942HJR5-F1
#
_entry.id   AF-A0A942HJR5-F1
#
_cell.length_a   1.000
_cell.length_b   1.000
_cell.length_c   1.000
_cell.angle_alpha   90.00
_cell.angle_beta   90.00
_cell.angle_gamma   90.00
#
_symmetry.space_group_name_H-M   'P 1'
#
loop_
_entity.id
_entity.type
_entity.pdbx_description
1 polymer ?
#
loop_
_entity_poly.entity_id
_entity_poly.type
_entity_poly.pdbx_seq_one_letter_code
_entity_poly.pdbx_strand_id
1 'polypeptide(L)'
;MSNQQKRIAVIAIHGVGHHESGATAQAVTDLLGGVEMDSSRSGRNRYTPFSLQQVQIALPPSSPRVAKASLNLFSWKQLRYLFEERRGVFRDLYTWTSWFGRKGESKEHVLERHASDRKIDIATEFMQVQLAEFAGDKSKNTFTTWRHSGRRLGEGNEAKKDVDVFEMYWADLARPNNSFVRFLFSFYQLLLHLVSLGRIALDQACLEHAGKLDWFIYLRSYTYASRVLTLGVLPLLVLLYGVALAPLPLLLPVGFTRAAVGGGVVVLAGLAILLFYSLKRRPFPGTSSWWFWLIPSVIPGVALGWFLARNQVSAPAVLVVEWWIAGAGVSYWIFAQYDLVRNGAKQAGEVFIGLVTVAFVFLLWSRHSFDEVALKTTSSLLVQGEFLVLRFFVLLFVLLTVFSFLMELFCRARLALQPDSMALSARARAAAQTSRFAMAIPALLILLLAVFTGSAAYRFANAHTLYSGALAETIPPPLGIAQTVLSAADSRKLLDRVEEDRRRSQESGKGAKTAVEPAQSRTGHSVHAVLQGLIIQSAPPGMIVTISLAAIGFLALGLIVLPSVYFEKFPPRIAKNLPARLLGGWLSSGFRHFRWTVALLWSAVFLVPVITLVVAIWMYTRPDAPHEPFLLYFYSLPLMAKGEAQLLTLGGVIAGSAVVLAGILVKYLSSVLDTILDVDTYLRTGPPDATPRAMIAERYASLLRHIHACRGENGIPAYDHIVIVAHSLGSLITADLMRFLHQNRMSGWTEYAFDEPVCRPLPVYFFSMGCPLRQLLNRFFPHLYGWVRPVPEDTGVPFPASEPGTPIEPATAPQPSDLGMKQWVNFYRSGDYVGRSIWTNHILGRTGGGDEEGAYPNPATPTIYFEAATAETSERVDACIGLGSHTHYWDRTAPDVGNQLDALIAS
;
A
#
# COMPACT_ATOMS: atom_id res chain seq x y z
N MET A 1 14.38 18.76 54.32
CA MET A 1 14.04 17.94 53.13
C MET A 1 13.54 18.88 52.06
N SER A 2 14.33 19.18 51.04
CA SER A 2 13.87 20.04 49.94
C SER A 2 12.73 19.31 49.22
N ASN A 3 11.59 19.97 49.08
CA ASN A 3 10.43 19.46 48.38
C ASN A 3 10.80 19.37 46.89
N GLN A 4 11.39 18.25 46.46
CA GLN A 4 11.83 18.07 45.08
C GLN A 4 10.58 18.19 44.20
N GLN A 5 10.60 19.19 43.33
CA GLN A 5 9.45 19.51 42.51
C GLN A 5 9.16 18.34 41.56
N LYS A 6 7.94 17.83 41.60
CA LYS A 6 7.50 16.69 40.78
C LYS A 6 7.68 17.00 39.30
N ARG A 7 8.21 16.06 38.53
CA ARG A 7 8.56 16.27 37.11
C ARG A 7 7.93 15.18 36.25
N ILE A 8 7.23 15.60 35.20
CA ILE A 8 6.42 14.71 34.36
C ILE A 8 6.97 14.70 32.93
N ALA A 9 7.14 13.51 32.35
CA ALA A 9 7.48 13.34 30.95
C ALA A 9 6.20 13.13 30.13
N VAL A 10 6.01 13.95 29.10
CA VAL A 10 4.95 13.77 28.10
C VAL A 10 5.59 13.35 26.79
N ILE A 11 5.13 12.28 26.16
CA ILE A 11 5.61 11.84 24.84
C ILE A 11 4.50 12.08 23.82
N ALA A 12 4.71 13.06 22.94
CA ALA A 12 3.80 13.41 21.86
C ALA A 12 4.11 12.60 20.60
N ILE A 13 3.09 11.94 20.05
CA ILE A 13 3.22 11.05 18.89
C ILE A 13 2.16 11.40 17.85
N HIS A 14 2.60 11.83 16.69
CA HIS A 14 1.69 12.20 15.60
C HIS A 14 1.04 10.98 14.95
N GLY A 15 -0.09 11.24 14.31
CA GLY A 15 -0.79 10.30 13.47
C GLY A 15 -0.24 10.24 12.05
N VAL A 16 -1.13 9.85 11.15
CA VAL A 16 -0.89 9.86 9.71
C VAL A 16 -0.90 11.29 9.16
N GLY A 17 -0.09 11.57 8.16
CA GLY A 17 -0.01 12.90 7.55
C GLY A 17 1.41 13.48 7.52
N HIS A 18 1.55 14.63 6.86
CA HIS A 18 2.82 15.34 6.85
C HIS A 18 2.98 16.11 8.16
N HIS A 19 4.01 15.77 8.93
CA HIS A 19 4.38 16.46 10.16
C HIS A 19 5.83 16.93 10.06
N GLU A 20 6.04 18.22 10.31
CA GLU A 20 7.38 18.77 10.50
C GLU A 20 7.94 18.29 11.84
N SER A 21 9.25 18.07 11.91
CA SER A 21 9.90 17.71 13.18
C SER A 21 9.72 18.84 14.21
N GLY A 22 9.21 18.50 15.38
CA GLY A 22 8.89 19.39 16.50
C GLY A 22 7.43 19.83 16.52
N ALA A 23 6.70 19.70 15.41
CA ALA A 23 5.34 20.23 15.29
C ALA A 23 4.35 19.55 16.26
N THR A 24 4.52 18.26 16.53
CA THR A 24 3.61 17.52 17.43
C THR A 24 3.80 17.95 18.88
N ALA A 25 5.05 18.06 19.32
CA ALA A 25 5.35 18.52 20.67
C ALA A 25 4.93 19.99 20.85
N GLN A 26 5.15 20.84 19.84
CA GLN A 26 4.66 22.21 19.83
C GLN A 26 3.13 22.27 19.98
N ALA A 27 2.39 21.48 19.19
CA ALA A 27 0.93 21.45 19.25
C ALA A 27 0.41 20.99 20.62
N VAL A 28 1.08 20.02 21.24
CA VAL A 28 0.78 19.61 22.63
C VAL A 28 1.04 20.75 23.62
N THR A 29 2.16 21.47 23.49
CA THR A 29 2.44 22.61 24.37
C THR A 29 1.50 23.79 24.14
N ASP A 30 1.03 24.01 22.91
CA ASP A 30 0.04 25.04 22.59
C ASP A 30 -1.33 24.71 23.20
N LEU A 31 -1.72 23.44 23.16
CA LEU A 31 -2.93 22.97 23.87
C LEU A 31 -2.82 23.21 25.37
N LEU A 32 -1.69 22.84 25.99
CA LEU A 32 -1.46 23.07 27.42
C LEU A 32 -1.43 24.56 27.76
N GLY A 33 -0.83 25.38 26.91
CA GLY A 33 -0.82 26.83 27.05
C GLY A 33 -2.22 27.47 26.96
N GLY A 34 -3.15 26.81 26.26
CA GLY A 34 -4.55 27.21 26.17
C GLY A 34 -5.45 26.75 27.34
N VAL A 35 -4.92 25.98 28.31
CA VAL A 35 -5.70 25.56 29.49
C VAL A 35 -5.74 26.70 30.51
N GLU A 36 -6.95 27.18 30.82
CA GLU A 36 -7.17 28.29 31.76
C GLU A 36 -7.26 27.82 33.23
N MET A 37 -6.78 28.64 34.16
CA MET A 37 -7.04 28.51 35.60
C MET A 37 -8.46 29.00 35.93
N ASP A 38 -9.43 28.09 35.86
CA ASP A 38 -10.81 28.29 36.31
C ASP A 38 -11.68 29.26 35.47
N SER A 39 -12.83 28.76 34.99
CA SER A 39 -13.72 29.48 34.06
C SER A 39 -14.43 30.69 34.71
N SER A 40 -14.32 30.83 36.03
CA SER A 40 -15.01 31.84 36.82
C SER A 40 -14.17 33.09 37.15
N ARG A 41 -12.83 33.04 37.02
CA ARG A 41 -11.93 34.15 37.43
C ARG A 41 -10.75 34.35 36.49
N SER A 42 -10.94 35.16 35.44
CA SER A 42 -9.91 35.77 34.56
C SER A 42 -8.95 34.81 33.84
N GLY A 43 -8.96 34.82 32.50
CA GLY A 43 -8.18 33.96 31.60
C GLY A 43 -6.65 33.99 31.80
N ARG A 44 -6.18 33.33 32.86
CA ARG A 44 -4.78 33.11 33.19
C ARG A 44 -4.38 31.69 32.79
N ASN A 45 -3.26 31.56 32.09
CA ASN A 45 -2.76 30.28 31.61
C ASN A 45 -2.26 29.42 32.78
N ARG A 46 -2.58 28.12 32.75
CA ARG A 46 -2.16 27.12 33.75
C ARG A 46 -0.70 26.68 33.59
N TYR A 47 -0.07 27.04 32.47
CA TYR A 47 1.30 26.67 32.14
C TYR A 47 2.14 27.92 31.85
N THR A 48 3.40 27.86 32.24
CA THR A 48 4.43 28.80 31.79
C THR A 48 4.78 28.56 30.32
N PRO A 49 5.36 29.55 29.62
CA PRO A 49 5.90 29.33 28.28
C PRO A 49 6.92 28.19 28.27
N PHE A 50 6.86 27.34 27.25
CA PHE A 50 7.79 26.23 27.09
C PHE A 50 9.07 26.68 26.39
N SER A 51 10.21 26.22 26.89
CA SER A 51 11.51 26.39 26.25
C SER A 51 11.81 25.20 25.34
N LEU A 52 12.26 25.49 24.12
CA LEU A 52 12.53 24.47 23.10
C LEU A 52 14.00 24.04 23.13
N GLN A 53 14.25 22.74 23.21
CA GLN A 53 15.59 22.18 23.13
C GLN A 53 15.63 20.96 22.21
N GLN A 54 16.65 20.89 21.37
CA GLN A 54 16.93 19.70 20.57
C GLN A 54 17.75 18.70 21.40
N VAL A 55 17.31 17.44 21.43
CA VAL A 55 17.92 16.36 22.20
C VAL A 55 18.35 15.24 21.27
N GLN A 56 19.58 14.75 21.42
CA GLN A 56 20.08 13.58 20.70
C GLN A 56 19.91 12.34 21.59
N ILE A 57 19.22 11.34 21.07
CA ILE A 57 18.93 10.08 21.76
C ILE A 57 19.77 8.99 21.11
N ALA A 58 20.55 8.29 21.93
CA ALA A 58 21.37 7.18 21.48
C ALA A 58 20.49 5.98 21.10
N LEU A 59 20.74 5.45 19.89
CA LEU A 59 20.18 4.20 19.40
C LEU A 59 21.04 3.03 19.92
N PRO A 60 20.47 1.82 20.08
CA PRO A 60 21.24 0.65 20.47
C PRO A 60 22.33 0.34 19.43
N PRO A 61 23.48 -0.19 19.85
CA PRO A 61 24.51 -0.61 18.90
C PRO A 61 23.94 -1.69 17.98
N SER A 62 24.16 -1.53 16.66
CA SER A 62 23.71 -2.51 15.67
C SER A 62 24.22 -3.90 16.05
N SER A 63 23.32 -4.86 16.31
CA SER A 63 23.73 -6.23 16.64
C SER A 63 24.63 -6.79 15.54
N PRO A 64 25.72 -7.51 15.90
CA PRO A 64 26.58 -8.12 14.91
C PRO A 64 25.76 -9.07 14.04
N ARG A 65 25.90 -8.92 12.72
CA ARG A 65 25.17 -9.73 11.72
C ARG A 65 25.27 -11.20 12.10
N VAL A 66 24.13 -11.88 12.30
CA VAL A 66 24.07 -13.31 11.98
C VAL A 66 24.43 -13.38 10.50
N ALA A 67 25.60 -13.94 10.20
CA ALA A 67 26.11 -14.02 8.84
C ALA A 67 25.03 -14.63 7.95
N LYS A 68 24.58 -13.89 6.93
CA LYS A 68 23.79 -14.48 5.84
C LYS A 68 24.65 -15.62 5.31
N ALA A 69 24.24 -16.86 5.58
CA ALA A 69 24.93 -18.03 5.05
C ALA A 69 25.07 -17.82 3.54
N SER A 70 26.31 -17.72 3.07
CA SER A 70 26.62 -17.57 1.65
C SER A 70 26.15 -18.84 0.95
N LEU A 71 24.97 -18.77 0.35
CA LEU A 71 24.34 -19.88 -0.36
C LEU A 71 24.99 -20.03 -1.73
N ASN A 72 26.15 -20.70 -1.77
CA ASN A 72 26.77 -21.16 -3.01
C ASN A 72 26.23 -22.56 -3.36
N LEU A 73 25.38 -22.63 -4.40
CA LEU A 73 25.03 -23.77 -5.29
C LEU A 73 23.54 -23.76 -5.66
N PHE A 74 23.25 -23.56 -6.95
CA PHE A 74 21.92 -23.44 -7.57
C PHE A 74 21.07 -24.71 -7.35
N SER A 75 20.27 -24.74 -6.29
CA SER A 75 19.35 -25.86 -5.97
C SER A 75 17.90 -25.42 -6.17
N TRP A 76 17.02 -26.32 -6.65
CA TRP A 76 15.57 -26.08 -6.72
C TRP A 76 14.94 -25.60 -5.40
N LYS A 77 15.53 -25.97 -4.26
CA LYS A 77 15.11 -25.45 -2.95
C LYS A 77 15.36 -23.94 -2.84
N GLN A 78 16.46 -23.42 -3.39
CA GLN A 78 16.78 -21.99 -3.42
C GLN A 78 15.80 -21.20 -4.29
N LEU A 79 15.40 -21.72 -5.46
CA LEU A 79 14.38 -21.08 -6.30
C LEU A 79 13.06 -20.88 -5.54
N ARG A 80 12.67 -21.85 -4.71
CA ARG A 80 11.48 -21.70 -3.85
C ARG A 80 11.65 -20.60 -2.80
N TYR A 81 12.85 -20.45 -2.23
CA TYR A 81 13.14 -19.41 -1.25
C TYR A 81 13.17 -18.01 -1.87
N LEU A 82 13.55 -17.87 -3.14
CA LEU A 82 13.56 -16.56 -3.83
C LEU A 82 12.19 -15.89 -3.88
N PHE A 83 11.11 -16.68 -4.01
CA PHE A 83 9.75 -16.17 -4.09
C PHE A 83 8.98 -16.26 -2.76
N GLU A 84 9.62 -16.68 -1.68
CA GLU A 84 8.96 -16.80 -0.37
C GLU A 84 8.91 -15.44 0.32
N GLU A 85 7.69 -14.96 0.54
CA GLU A 85 7.44 -13.64 1.13
C GLU A 85 7.35 -13.68 2.66
N ARG A 86 7.26 -14.89 3.23
CA ARG A 86 7.19 -15.11 4.68
C ARG A 86 8.60 -15.20 5.27
N ARG A 87 8.73 -14.78 6.53
CA ARG A 87 10.00 -14.74 7.27
C ARG A 87 9.88 -15.42 8.62
N GLY A 88 11.05 -15.75 9.21
CA GLY A 88 11.15 -16.39 10.53
C GLY A 88 10.24 -17.60 10.69
N VAL A 89 9.58 -17.69 11.85
CA VAL A 89 8.67 -18.78 12.20
C VAL A 89 7.53 -18.92 11.20
N PHE A 90 6.97 -17.81 10.70
CA PHE A 90 5.88 -17.88 9.72
C PHE A 90 6.30 -18.63 8.46
N ARG A 91 7.52 -18.44 7.96
CA ARG A 91 7.99 -19.19 6.78
C ARG A 91 7.89 -20.71 6.98
N ASP A 92 8.32 -21.16 8.15
CA ASP A 92 8.47 -22.58 8.45
C ASP A 92 7.10 -23.24 8.68
N LEU A 93 6.12 -22.49 9.21
CA LEU A 93 4.74 -22.95 9.43
C LEU A 93 4.00 -23.34 8.13
N TYR A 94 4.22 -22.62 7.01
CA TYR A 94 3.48 -22.90 5.77
C TYR A 94 4.20 -23.88 4.82
N THR A 95 5.27 -24.54 5.25
CA THR A 95 5.86 -25.61 4.43
C THR A 95 4.93 -26.82 4.40
N TRP A 96 4.96 -27.59 3.30
CA TRP A 96 4.12 -28.80 3.16
C TRP A 96 4.35 -29.78 4.32
N THR A 97 5.61 -29.96 4.70
CA THR A 97 6.03 -30.86 5.78
C THR A 97 5.61 -30.38 7.17
N SER A 98 5.57 -29.06 7.40
CA SER A 98 5.06 -28.53 8.66
C SER A 98 3.55 -28.67 8.73
N TRP A 99 2.86 -28.42 7.61
CA TRP A 99 1.39 -28.42 7.52
C TRP A 99 0.75 -29.81 7.60
N PHE A 100 1.38 -30.84 7.03
CA PHE A 100 0.81 -32.20 6.97
C PHE A 100 1.61 -33.24 7.77
N GLY A 101 2.71 -32.83 8.42
CA GLY A 101 3.65 -33.72 9.08
C GLY A 101 4.72 -34.26 8.13
N ARG A 102 5.84 -34.71 8.71
CA ARG A 102 6.92 -35.36 7.97
C ARG A 102 6.60 -36.84 7.77
N LYS A 103 7.18 -37.44 6.72
CA LYS A 103 7.09 -38.89 6.52
C LYS A 103 7.71 -39.60 7.74
N GLY A 104 6.93 -40.46 8.41
CA GLY A 104 7.34 -41.16 9.64
C GLY A 104 6.99 -40.46 10.95
N GLU A 105 6.39 -39.26 10.88
CA GLU A 105 5.90 -38.57 12.07
C GLU A 105 4.53 -39.12 12.51
N SER A 106 4.36 -39.38 13.81
CA SER A 106 3.09 -39.85 14.37
C SER A 106 2.02 -38.77 14.29
N LYS A 107 0.75 -39.17 14.09
CA LYS A 107 -0.39 -38.24 14.03
C LYS A 107 -0.55 -37.40 15.31
N GLU A 108 -0.23 -37.95 16.48
CA GLU A 108 -0.29 -37.25 17.77
C GLU A 108 0.64 -36.04 17.81
N HIS A 109 1.94 -36.24 17.53
CA HIS A 109 2.89 -35.13 17.41
C HIS A 109 2.47 -34.05 16.40
N VAL A 110 1.84 -34.43 15.26
CA VAL A 110 1.31 -33.45 14.30
C VAL A 110 0.15 -32.65 14.89
N LEU A 111 -0.78 -33.31 15.60
CA LEU A 111 -1.91 -32.65 16.26
C LEU A 111 -1.47 -31.74 17.39
N GLU A 112 -0.50 -32.16 18.21
CA GLU A 112 0.11 -31.37 19.28
C GLU A 112 0.80 -30.13 18.72
N ARG A 113 1.59 -30.29 17.65
CA ARG A 113 2.21 -29.16 16.96
C ARG A 113 1.17 -28.18 16.44
N HIS A 114 0.15 -28.66 15.72
CA HIS A 114 -0.92 -27.77 15.24
C HIS A 114 -1.71 -27.12 16.38
N ALA A 115 -1.85 -27.78 17.53
CA ALA A 115 -2.45 -27.17 18.72
C ALA A 115 -1.56 -26.07 19.31
N SER A 116 -0.24 -26.26 19.28
CA SER A 116 0.75 -25.23 19.63
C SER A 116 0.75 -24.07 18.64
N ASP A 117 0.78 -24.34 17.33
CA ASP A 117 0.79 -23.35 16.26
C ASP A 117 -0.46 -22.44 16.31
N ARG A 118 -1.61 -23.02 16.65
CA ARG A 118 -2.87 -22.28 16.86
C ARG A 118 -2.88 -21.37 18.09
N LYS A 119 -1.97 -21.57 19.04
CA LYS A 119 -1.82 -20.77 20.27
C LYS A 119 -0.76 -19.67 20.14
N ILE A 120 -0.08 -19.56 19.00
CA ILE A 120 0.90 -18.49 18.76
C ILE A 120 0.20 -17.13 18.83
N ASP A 121 0.74 -16.21 19.63
CA ASP A 121 0.34 -14.80 19.61
C ASP A 121 0.87 -14.15 18.34
N ILE A 122 0.02 -14.11 17.31
CA ILE A 122 0.38 -13.66 15.96
C ILE A 122 0.93 -12.23 15.97
N ALA A 123 0.42 -11.35 16.83
CA ALA A 123 0.90 -9.97 16.94
C ALA A 123 2.36 -9.91 17.39
N THR A 124 2.65 -10.64 18.46
CA THR A 124 3.97 -10.69 19.10
C THR A 124 4.99 -11.34 18.17
N GLU A 125 4.63 -12.47 17.56
CA GLU A 125 5.49 -13.14 16.58
C GLU A 125 5.72 -12.27 15.35
N PHE A 126 4.70 -11.53 14.88
CA PHE A 126 4.84 -10.62 13.74
C PHE A 126 5.86 -9.51 14.03
N MET A 127 5.80 -8.88 15.21
CA MET A 127 6.80 -7.89 15.65
C MET A 127 8.19 -8.53 15.82
N GLN A 128 8.27 -9.70 16.45
CA GLN A 128 9.52 -10.43 16.66
C GLN A 128 10.24 -10.73 15.34
N VAL A 129 9.53 -11.18 14.32
CA VAL A 129 10.10 -11.42 12.98
C VAL A 129 10.59 -10.13 12.31
N GLN A 130 9.98 -8.98 12.60
CA GLN A 130 10.50 -7.69 12.10
C GLN A 130 11.83 -7.33 12.76
N LEU A 131 11.97 -7.60 14.05
CA LEU A 131 13.15 -7.22 14.84
C LEU A 131 14.30 -8.23 14.72
N ALA A 132 14.02 -9.51 14.47
CA ALA A 132 15.02 -10.57 14.45
C ALA A 132 16.11 -10.39 13.38
N GLU A 133 15.76 -9.81 12.23
CA GLU A 133 16.71 -9.54 11.13
C GLU A 133 17.12 -8.06 11.04
N PHE A 134 16.60 -7.23 11.95
CA PHE A 134 16.84 -5.79 11.95
C PHE A 134 18.31 -5.48 12.31
N ALA A 135 18.96 -4.68 11.47
CA ALA A 135 20.37 -4.35 11.62
C ALA A 135 20.63 -2.89 12.05
N GLY A 136 19.58 -2.07 12.14
CA GLY A 136 19.71 -0.62 12.38
C GLY A 136 20.28 0.15 11.18
N ASP A 137 20.14 1.48 11.21
CA ASP A 137 20.85 2.36 10.27
C ASP A 137 22.30 2.52 10.72
N LYS A 138 23.22 1.82 10.04
CA LYS A 138 24.67 1.84 10.35
C LYS A 138 25.30 3.24 10.34
N SER A 139 24.66 4.21 9.68
CA SER A 139 25.16 5.58 9.60
C SER A 139 24.69 6.46 10.77
N LYS A 140 23.71 6.00 11.55
CA LYS A 140 23.08 6.76 12.63
C LYS A 140 23.12 5.96 13.93
N ASN A 141 24.01 6.35 14.84
CA ASN A 141 24.03 5.83 16.22
C ASN A 141 23.13 6.64 17.17
N THR A 142 22.52 7.71 16.67
CA THR A 142 21.64 8.60 17.41
C THR A 142 20.49 9.04 16.51
N PHE A 143 19.33 9.30 17.10
CA PHE A 143 18.31 10.10 16.43
C PHE A 143 18.04 11.37 17.22
N THR A 144 17.60 12.40 16.53
CA THR A 144 17.38 13.72 17.13
C THR A 144 15.89 13.96 17.28
N THR A 145 15.49 14.48 18.44
CA THR A 145 14.11 14.88 18.74
C THR A 145 14.07 16.23 19.45
N TRP A 146 12.87 16.76 19.64
CA TRP A 146 12.61 17.99 20.39
C TRP A 146 12.09 17.67 21.79
N ARG A 147 12.55 18.47 22.75
CA ARG A 147 12.07 18.54 24.13
C ARG A 147 11.61 19.96 24.40
N HIS A 148 10.36 20.10 24.84
CA HIS A 148 9.79 21.36 25.29
C HIS A 148 9.68 21.32 26.80
N SER A 149 10.36 22.20 27.51
CA SER A 149 10.39 22.23 28.98
C SER A 149 9.63 23.43 29.52
N GLY A 150 8.64 23.18 30.37
CA GLY A 150 7.80 24.20 31.00
C GLY A 150 7.36 23.78 32.41
N ARG A 151 6.53 24.61 33.03
CA ARG A 151 6.00 24.39 34.39
C ARG A 151 4.49 24.54 34.45
N ARG A 152 3.85 23.62 35.18
CA ARG A 152 2.43 23.70 35.54
C ARG A 152 2.26 24.51 36.82
N LEU A 153 1.38 25.50 36.78
CA LEU A 153 1.13 26.47 37.85
C LEU A 153 -0.09 26.04 38.70
N GLY A 154 -0.04 26.33 40.00
CA GLY A 154 -1.16 26.14 40.94
C GLY A 154 -2.02 27.39 41.14
N GLU A 155 -3.04 27.31 42.02
CA GLU A 155 -3.99 28.40 42.32
C GLU A 155 -3.34 29.72 42.81
N GLY A 156 -2.10 29.66 43.30
CA GLY A 156 -1.29 30.82 43.72
C GLY A 156 -0.22 31.27 42.71
N ASN A 157 -0.25 30.76 41.46
CA ASN A 157 0.81 30.96 40.46
C ASN A 157 2.19 30.38 40.84
N GLU A 158 2.22 29.55 41.89
CA GLU A 158 3.41 28.79 42.28
C GLU A 158 3.57 27.59 41.36
N ALA A 159 4.81 27.28 41.00
CA ALA A 159 5.11 26.13 40.16
C ALA A 159 4.90 24.83 40.96
N LYS A 160 3.95 24.00 40.52
CA LYS A 160 3.61 22.73 41.18
C LYS A 160 4.36 21.54 40.59
N LYS A 161 4.54 21.54 39.27
CA LYS A 161 5.21 20.44 38.55
C LYS A 161 6.02 20.98 37.37
N ASP A 162 7.18 20.39 37.13
CA ASP A 162 7.92 20.56 35.89
C ASP A 162 7.39 19.59 34.83
N VAL A 163 7.30 20.03 33.58
CA VAL A 163 6.74 19.25 32.48
C VAL A 163 7.67 19.32 31.28
N ASP A 164 8.13 18.15 30.83
CA ASP A 164 8.90 18.02 29.59
C ASP A 164 8.08 17.28 28.55
N VAL A 165 7.83 17.92 27.40
CA VAL A 165 7.15 17.32 26.26
C VAL A 165 8.19 16.91 25.23
N PHE A 166 8.36 15.61 25.04
CA PHE A 166 9.21 15.00 24.01
C PHE A 166 8.38 14.65 22.79
N GLU A 167 8.98 14.73 21.60
CA GLU A 167 8.37 14.16 20.40
C GLU A 167 8.91 12.76 20.11
N MET A 168 8.02 11.79 19.80
CA MET A 168 8.40 10.58 19.10
C MET A 168 8.13 10.81 17.61
N TYR A 169 9.16 11.27 16.89
CA TYR A 169 9.06 11.58 15.47
C TYR A 169 9.38 10.36 14.59
N TRP A 170 8.42 9.99 13.73
CA TRP A 170 8.58 8.84 12.83
C TRP A 170 8.21 9.13 11.37
N ALA A 171 7.66 10.31 11.03
CA ALA A 171 7.24 10.61 9.66
C ALA A 171 8.39 10.55 8.63
N ASP A 172 9.63 10.84 9.02
CA ASP A 172 10.82 10.70 8.16
C ASP A 172 11.14 9.25 7.78
N LEU A 173 10.72 8.28 8.60
CA LEU A 173 10.88 6.86 8.29
C LEU A 173 9.84 6.39 7.27
N ALA A 174 8.68 7.03 7.23
CA ALA A 174 7.60 6.69 6.31
C ALA A 174 7.71 7.40 4.97
N ARG A 175 8.31 8.60 4.95
CA ARG A 175 8.21 9.50 3.81
C ARG A 175 9.56 10.10 3.45
N PRO A 176 10.09 9.74 2.29
CA PRO A 176 11.20 10.47 1.75
C PRO A 176 10.70 11.47 0.67
N ASN A 177 11.28 12.69 0.63
CA ASN A 177 10.88 13.93 -0.09
C ASN A 177 9.93 13.90 -1.32
N ASN A 178 9.08 14.94 -1.42
CA ASN A 178 8.01 15.22 -2.39
C ASN A 178 8.49 15.47 -3.84
N SER A 179 8.62 14.42 -4.65
CA SER A 179 8.79 14.52 -6.12
C SER A 179 7.64 13.80 -6.83
N PHE A 180 7.19 14.30 -7.98
CA PHE A 180 6.20 13.64 -8.84
C PHE A 180 6.59 12.20 -9.21
N VAL A 181 7.86 11.98 -9.53
CA VAL A 181 8.40 10.63 -9.83
C VAL A 181 8.26 9.73 -8.62
N ARG A 182 8.43 10.29 -7.42
CA ARG A 182 8.30 9.55 -6.18
C ARG A 182 6.85 9.27 -5.80
N PHE A 183 5.92 10.20 -6.09
CA PHE A 183 4.48 9.93 -5.96
C PHE A 183 4.08 8.70 -6.79
N LEU A 184 4.51 8.65 -8.07
CA LEU A 184 4.23 7.49 -8.92
C LEU A 184 4.83 6.22 -8.31
N PHE A 185 6.08 6.28 -7.85
CA PHE A 185 6.73 5.15 -7.20
C PHE A 185 5.99 4.67 -5.93
N SER A 186 5.60 5.59 -5.05
CA SER A 186 4.83 5.29 -3.84
C SER A 186 3.44 4.72 -4.16
N PHE A 187 2.79 5.23 -5.21
CA PHE A 187 1.51 4.70 -5.68
C PHE A 187 1.66 3.26 -6.19
N TYR A 188 2.64 2.97 -7.04
CA TYR A 188 2.93 1.60 -7.48
C TYR A 188 3.27 0.69 -6.30
N GLN A 189 4.10 1.16 -5.39
CA GLN A 189 4.46 0.45 -4.17
C GLN A 189 3.23 0.10 -3.33
N LEU A 190 2.29 1.03 -3.17
CA LEU A 190 1.03 0.78 -2.49
C LEU A 190 0.20 -0.29 -3.20
N LEU A 191 0.04 -0.21 -4.53
CA LEU A 191 -0.72 -1.23 -5.29
C LEU A 191 -0.16 -2.64 -5.07
N LEU A 192 1.16 -2.73 -5.04
CA LEU A 192 1.89 -3.98 -4.91
C LEU A 192 1.83 -4.55 -3.50
N HIS A 193 2.05 -3.69 -2.50
CA HIS A 193 2.01 -4.10 -1.11
C HIS A 193 0.58 -4.40 -0.66
N LEU A 194 -0.43 -3.74 -1.22
CA LEU A 194 -1.84 -4.02 -0.92
C LEU A 194 -2.19 -5.49 -1.16
N VAL A 195 -1.78 -6.09 -2.28
CA VAL A 195 -1.99 -7.54 -2.54
C VAL A 195 -1.29 -8.40 -1.47
N SER A 196 -0.11 -7.98 -1.01
CA SER A 196 0.61 -8.66 0.08
C SER A 196 -0.13 -8.55 1.42
N LEU A 197 -0.76 -7.42 1.71
CA LEU A 197 -1.60 -7.25 2.91
C LEU A 197 -2.78 -8.22 2.91
N GLY A 198 -3.44 -8.40 1.76
CA GLY A 198 -4.49 -9.42 1.59
C GLY A 198 -4.00 -10.84 1.85
N ARG A 199 -2.76 -11.15 1.42
CA ARG A 199 -2.09 -12.42 1.72
C ARG A 199 -1.78 -12.57 3.20
N ILE A 200 -1.31 -11.53 3.89
CA ILE A 200 -1.00 -11.56 5.33
C ILE A 200 -2.28 -11.85 6.13
N ALA A 201 -3.39 -11.16 5.83
CA ALA A 201 -4.67 -11.43 6.48
C ALA A 201 -5.12 -12.89 6.29
N LEU A 202 -4.95 -13.43 5.07
CA LEU A 202 -5.32 -14.81 4.78
C LEU A 202 -4.37 -15.84 5.42
N ASP A 203 -3.06 -15.58 5.38
CA ASP A 203 -2.03 -16.39 6.05
C ASP A 203 -2.42 -16.67 7.50
N GLN A 204 -2.73 -15.61 8.23
CA GLN A 204 -3.07 -15.68 9.65
C GLN A 204 -4.39 -16.44 9.87
N ALA A 205 -5.40 -16.24 9.03
CA ALA A 205 -6.64 -17.02 9.07
C ALA A 205 -6.42 -18.52 8.82
N CYS A 206 -5.51 -18.87 7.90
CA CYS A 206 -5.20 -20.26 7.62
C CYS A 206 -4.49 -20.97 8.79
N LEU A 207 -3.74 -20.27 9.65
CA LEU A 207 -3.08 -20.88 10.81
C LEU A 207 -4.07 -21.43 11.85
N GLU A 208 -5.21 -20.76 12.05
CA GLU A 208 -6.30 -21.29 12.89
C GLU A 208 -6.86 -22.63 12.37
N HIS A 209 -6.53 -22.96 11.12
CA HIS A 209 -6.96 -24.15 10.39
C HIS A 209 -5.77 -25.01 9.91
N ALA A 210 -4.62 -24.91 10.58
CA ALA A 210 -3.44 -25.72 10.31
C ALA A 210 -3.78 -27.22 10.21
N GLY A 211 -3.21 -27.89 9.22
CA GLY A 211 -3.48 -29.31 8.92
C GLY A 211 -4.63 -29.58 7.95
N LYS A 212 -5.45 -28.58 7.60
CA LYS A 212 -6.56 -28.77 6.66
C LYS A 212 -6.13 -28.51 5.22
N LEU A 213 -6.46 -29.42 4.30
CA LEU A 213 -6.07 -29.35 2.88
C LEU A 213 -6.81 -28.24 2.12
N ASP A 214 -8.09 -28.03 2.40
CA ASP A 214 -8.90 -26.99 1.76
C ASP A 214 -8.36 -25.58 2.05
N TRP A 215 -8.02 -25.30 3.30
CA TRP A 215 -7.38 -24.05 3.71
C TRP A 215 -5.98 -23.87 3.11
N PHE A 216 -5.21 -24.96 2.97
CA PHE A 216 -3.91 -24.91 2.30
C PHE A 216 -4.05 -24.57 0.81
N ILE A 217 -5.00 -25.20 0.10
CA ILE A 217 -5.27 -24.93 -1.31
C ILE A 217 -5.79 -23.50 -1.50
N TYR A 218 -6.68 -23.04 -0.61
CA TYR A 218 -7.15 -21.65 -0.61
C TYR A 218 -5.97 -20.68 -0.49
N LEU A 219 -5.10 -20.89 0.49
CA LEU A 219 -3.93 -20.04 0.67
C LEU A 219 -2.99 -20.05 -0.55
N ARG A 220 -2.73 -21.23 -1.10
CA ARG A 220 -1.81 -21.40 -2.23
C ARG A 220 -2.35 -20.76 -3.50
N SER A 221 -3.62 -20.97 -3.81
CA SER A 221 -4.26 -20.34 -4.97
C SER A 221 -4.21 -18.82 -4.89
N TYR A 222 -4.53 -18.22 -3.73
CA TYR A 222 -4.38 -16.78 -3.52
C TYR A 222 -2.92 -16.30 -3.66
N THR A 223 -1.98 -17.01 -3.04
CA THR A 223 -0.55 -16.68 -3.10
C THR A 223 -0.04 -16.69 -4.55
N TYR A 224 -0.43 -17.68 -5.34
CA TYR A 224 -0.03 -17.75 -6.75
C TYR A 224 -0.76 -16.70 -7.59
N ALA A 225 -2.04 -16.42 -7.35
CA ALA A 225 -2.73 -15.32 -8.02
C ALA A 225 -2.00 -13.98 -7.79
N SER A 226 -1.64 -13.71 -6.53
CA SER A 226 -0.84 -12.54 -6.15
C SER A 226 0.49 -12.50 -6.88
N ARG A 227 1.24 -13.61 -6.92
CA ARG A 227 2.52 -13.72 -7.65
C ARG A 227 2.37 -13.51 -9.14
N VAL A 228 1.36 -14.09 -9.78
CA VAL A 228 1.15 -13.96 -11.23
C VAL A 228 0.84 -12.50 -11.58
N LEU A 229 0.00 -11.81 -10.78
CA LEU A 229 -0.28 -10.39 -10.97
C LEU A 229 0.98 -9.53 -10.80
N THR A 230 1.69 -9.72 -9.69
CA THR A 230 2.78 -8.84 -9.24
C THR A 230 4.11 -9.13 -9.93
N LEU A 231 4.44 -10.40 -10.17
CA LEU A 231 5.72 -10.84 -10.74
C LEU A 231 5.62 -11.30 -12.20
N GLY A 232 4.41 -11.44 -12.76
CA GLY A 232 4.21 -11.81 -14.17
C GLY A 232 3.61 -10.66 -14.97
N VAL A 233 2.34 -10.34 -14.70
CA VAL A 233 1.57 -9.33 -15.44
C VAL A 233 2.25 -7.95 -15.39
N LEU A 234 2.60 -7.46 -14.19
CA LEU A 234 3.18 -6.12 -14.07
C LEU A 234 4.56 -5.98 -14.76
N PRO A 235 5.53 -6.89 -14.57
CA PRO A 235 6.81 -6.81 -15.29
C PRO A 235 6.65 -6.84 -16.82
N LEU A 236 5.78 -7.69 -17.34
CA LEU A 236 5.48 -7.76 -18.78
C LEU A 236 4.84 -6.46 -19.28
N LEU A 237 3.96 -5.82 -18.49
CA LEU A 237 3.42 -4.50 -18.84
C LEU A 237 4.51 -3.42 -18.92
N VAL A 238 5.50 -3.44 -18.03
CA VAL A 238 6.62 -2.49 -18.05
C VAL A 238 7.50 -2.71 -19.28
N LEU A 239 7.83 -3.97 -19.59
CA LEU A 239 8.67 -4.33 -20.73
C LEU A 239 7.99 -4.02 -22.07
N LEU A 240 6.67 -4.19 -22.15
CA LEU A 240 5.87 -3.88 -23.33
C LEU A 240 6.10 -2.45 -23.85
N TYR A 241 6.27 -1.47 -22.96
CA TYR A 241 6.60 -0.10 -23.38
C TYR A 241 8.02 0.04 -23.92
N GLY A 242 8.99 -0.66 -23.31
CA GLY A 242 10.36 -0.72 -23.81
C GLY A 242 10.41 -1.29 -25.24
N VAL A 243 9.64 -2.36 -25.49
CA VAL A 243 9.54 -2.98 -26.81
C VAL A 243 8.79 -2.12 -27.82
N ALA A 244 7.63 -1.59 -27.42
CA ALA A 244 6.78 -0.80 -28.30
C ALA A 244 7.42 0.53 -28.72
N LEU A 245 8.32 1.08 -27.91
CA LEU A 245 9.04 2.32 -28.19
C LEU A 245 10.48 2.09 -28.67
N ALA A 246 10.90 0.84 -28.90
CA ALA A 246 12.23 0.54 -29.43
C ALA A 246 12.57 1.27 -30.74
N PRO A 247 11.63 1.46 -31.70
CA PRO A 247 11.91 2.18 -32.94
C PRO A 247 11.93 3.71 -32.80
N LEU A 248 11.69 4.28 -31.60
CA LEU A 248 11.57 5.73 -31.40
C LEU A 248 12.76 6.53 -31.95
N PRO A 249 14.03 6.09 -31.80
CA PRO A 249 15.19 6.79 -32.36
C PRO A 249 15.16 6.93 -33.90
N LEU A 250 14.40 6.07 -34.59
CA LEU A 250 14.29 6.10 -36.05
C LEU A 250 13.48 7.31 -36.56
N LEU A 251 12.76 8.00 -35.68
CA LEU A 251 12.07 9.26 -36.02
C LEU A 251 13.06 10.43 -36.25
N LEU A 252 14.32 10.31 -35.82
CA LEU A 252 15.31 11.35 -36.03
C LEU A 252 15.63 11.50 -37.53
N PRO A 253 15.91 12.72 -38.03
CA PRO A 253 16.33 12.94 -39.41
C PRO A 253 17.59 12.14 -39.76
N VAL A 254 17.63 11.57 -40.97
CA VAL A 254 18.75 10.76 -41.49
C VAL A 254 20.03 11.62 -41.57
N GLY A 255 21.19 11.08 -41.17
CA GLY A 255 22.49 11.75 -41.32
C GLY A 255 23.25 11.97 -40.00
N PHE A 256 23.97 13.10 -39.90
CA PHE A 256 24.86 13.45 -38.78
C PHE A 256 24.14 13.47 -37.42
N THR A 257 22.87 13.88 -37.39
CA THR A 257 22.02 13.91 -36.19
C THR A 257 21.83 12.54 -35.57
N ARG A 258 21.61 11.48 -36.37
CA ARG A 258 21.48 10.10 -35.87
C ARG A 258 22.80 9.59 -35.31
N ALA A 259 23.90 9.83 -36.00
CA ALA A 259 25.23 9.42 -35.55
C ALA A 259 25.67 10.16 -34.26
N ALA A 260 25.40 11.47 -34.18
CA ALA A 260 25.72 12.29 -33.01
C ALA A 260 24.88 11.93 -31.78
N VAL A 261 23.58 11.63 -31.96
CA VAL A 261 22.70 11.21 -30.86
C VAL A 261 23.08 9.81 -30.36
N GLY A 262 23.37 8.85 -31.24
CA GLY A 262 23.78 7.51 -30.82
C GLY A 262 25.09 7.50 -30.05
N GLY A 263 26.12 8.17 -30.60
CA GLY A 263 27.38 8.38 -29.89
C GLY A 263 27.20 9.13 -28.56
N GLY A 264 26.29 10.12 -28.51
CA GLY A 264 25.95 10.87 -27.30
C GLY A 264 25.32 10.02 -26.21
N VAL A 265 24.41 9.11 -26.56
CA VAL A 265 23.75 8.20 -25.58
C VAL A 265 24.77 7.25 -24.95
N VAL A 266 25.69 6.68 -25.74
CA VAL A 266 26.76 5.81 -25.23
C VAL A 266 27.70 6.56 -24.29
N VAL A 267 28.09 7.80 -24.66
CA VAL A 267 28.93 8.65 -23.82
C VAL A 267 28.21 8.98 -22.51
N LEU A 268 26.93 9.35 -22.55
CA LEU A 268 26.12 9.66 -21.37
C LEU A 268 25.89 8.45 -20.46
N ALA A 269 25.63 7.27 -21.04
CA ALA A 269 25.49 6.03 -20.28
C ALA A 269 26.80 5.62 -19.59
N GLY A 270 27.93 5.72 -20.29
CA GLY A 270 29.26 5.50 -19.72
C GLY A 270 29.56 6.49 -18.59
N LEU A 271 29.22 7.76 -18.77
CA LEU A 271 29.31 8.82 -17.76
C LEU A 271 28.48 8.51 -16.52
N ALA A 272 27.22 8.09 -16.70
CA ALA A 272 26.32 7.76 -15.61
C ALA A 272 26.80 6.53 -14.81
N ILE A 273 27.30 5.50 -15.50
CA ILE A 273 27.89 4.31 -14.86
C ILE A 273 29.14 4.69 -14.05
N LEU A 274 30.04 5.49 -14.63
CA LEU A 274 31.24 5.97 -13.93
C LEU A 274 30.91 6.88 -12.74
N LEU A 275 29.97 7.82 -12.90
CA LEU A 275 29.47 8.66 -11.82
C LEU A 275 28.86 7.81 -10.70
N PHE A 276 27.99 6.86 -11.02
CA PHE A 276 27.39 5.95 -10.04
C PHE A 276 28.45 5.11 -9.31
N TYR A 277 29.47 4.61 -10.03
CA TYR A 277 30.57 3.86 -9.43
C TYR A 277 31.45 4.74 -8.54
N SER A 278 31.70 5.98 -8.96
CA SER A 278 32.48 6.98 -8.21
C SER A 278 31.75 7.52 -6.98
N LEU A 279 30.42 7.57 -6.98
CA LEU A 279 29.61 7.97 -5.82
C LEU A 279 29.55 6.85 -4.78
N LYS A 280 29.66 5.59 -5.21
CA LYS A 280 29.55 4.42 -4.32
C LYS A 280 30.89 4.02 -3.68
N ARG A 281 32.02 4.37 -4.30
CA ARG A 281 33.37 4.21 -3.72
C ARG A 281 33.82 5.56 -3.18
N ARG A 282 34.33 5.63 -1.95
CA ARG A 282 34.94 6.88 -1.43
C ARG A 282 35.94 7.39 -2.49
N PRO A 283 35.86 8.67 -2.91
CA PRO A 283 36.76 9.19 -3.92
C PRO A 283 38.20 8.90 -3.47
N PHE A 284 39.03 8.41 -4.38
CA PHE A 284 40.45 8.29 -4.12
C PHE A 284 40.96 9.64 -3.61
N PRO A 285 41.71 9.69 -2.48
CA PRO A 285 42.19 10.95 -1.94
C PRO A 285 43.08 11.62 -2.99
N GLY A 286 42.63 12.77 -3.52
CA GLY A 286 43.40 13.60 -4.46
C GLY A 286 42.71 13.98 -5.77
N THR A 287 41.62 13.32 -6.19
CA THR A 287 40.96 13.65 -7.47
C THR A 287 39.68 14.46 -7.26
N SER A 288 39.81 15.77 -7.03
CA SER A 288 38.72 16.74 -6.82
C SER A 288 37.90 17.06 -8.09
N SER A 289 38.10 16.32 -9.18
CA SER A 289 37.68 16.77 -10.51
C SER A 289 36.97 15.66 -11.27
N TRP A 290 35.64 15.75 -11.30
CA TRP A 290 34.71 14.85 -12.00
C TRP A 290 35.04 14.68 -13.49
N TRP A 291 35.76 15.63 -14.11
CA TRP A 291 36.15 15.59 -15.51
C TRP A 291 37.19 14.52 -15.85
N PHE A 292 37.98 14.02 -14.90
CA PHE A 292 38.95 12.94 -15.15
C PHE A 292 38.25 11.64 -15.58
N TRP A 293 37.00 11.45 -15.15
CA TRP A 293 36.16 10.32 -15.53
C TRP A 293 35.45 10.50 -16.89
N LEU A 294 35.46 11.70 -17.47
CA LEU A 294 34.93 11.94 -18.83
C LEU A 294 35.80 11.33 -19.91
N ILE A 295 37.12 11.37 -19.74
CA ILE A 295 38.06 10.95 -20.79
C ILE A 295 37.95 9.43 -21.05
N PRO A 296 37.88 8.54 -20.04
CA PRO A 296 37.66 7.11 -20.26
C PRO A 296 36.29 6.76 -20.82
N SER A 297 35.23 7.57 -20.62
CA SER A 297 33.90 7.28 -21.19
C SER A 297 33.74 7.74 -22.64
N VAL A 298 34.49 8.74 -23.07
CA VAL A 298 34.49 9.22 -24.47
C VAL A 298 35.20 8.23 -25.40
N ILE A 299 36.27 7.56 -24.95
CA ILE A 299 37.06 6.64 -25.78
C ILE A 299 36.23 5.46 -26.34
N PRO A 300 35.41 4.73 -25.56
CA PRO A 300 34.52 3.69 -26.08
C PRO A 300 33.50 4.23 -27.07
N GLY A 301 32.93 5.42 -26.84
CA GLY A 301 31.97 6.05 -27.74
C GLY A 301 32.59 6.41 -29.10
N VAL A 302 33.80 6.98 -29.10
CA VAL A 302 34.55 7.30 -30.32
C VAL A 302 35.03 6.03 -31.03
N ALA A 303 35.52 5.03 -30.30
CA ALA A 303 35.96 3.75 -30.86
C ALA A 303 34.79 2.96 -31.47
N LEU A 304 33.62 2.95 -30.82
CA LEU A 304 32.40 2.36 -31.34
C LEU A 304 31.93 3.13 -32.59
N GLY A 305 31.86 4.46 -32.54
CA GLY A 305 31.51 5.28 -33.70
C GLY A 305 32.43 5.05 -34.91
N TRP A 306 33.74 4.95 -34.68
CA TRP A 306 34.73 4.61 -35.71
C TRP A 306 34.57 3.19 -36.25
N PHE A 307 34.36 2.20 -35.37
CA PHE A 307 34.12 0.81 -35.75
C PHE A 307 32.85 0.67 -36.61
N LEU A 308 31.78 1.35 -36.25
CA LEU A 308 30.51 1.34 -36.97
C LEU A 308 30.63 2.01 -38.34
N ALA A 309 31.32 3.14 -38.41
CA ALA A 309 31.63 3.83 -39.67
C ALA A 309 32.50 2.96 -40.59
N ARG A 310 33.45 2.20 -40.03
CA ARG A 310 34.36 1.33 -40.78
C ARG A 310 33.70 0.05 -41.31
N ASN A 311 32.78 -0.55 -40.54
CA ASN A 311 32.16 -1.84 -40.89
C ASN A 311 30.81 -1.70 -41.61
N GLN A 312 30.44 -0.49 -42.04
CA GLN A 312 29.16 -0.20 -42.72
C GLN A 312 27.93 -0.72 -41.96
N VAL A 313 28.02 -0.76 -40.62
CA VAL A 313 26.88 -1.16 -39.78
C VAL A 313 25.81 -0.08 -39.91
N SER A 314 24.55 -0.49 -40.12
CA SER A 314 23.46 0.47 -40.30
C SER A 314 23.30 1.33 -39.04
N ALA A 315 23.46 2.65 -39.17
CA ALA A 315 23.24 3.59 -38.07
C ALA A 315 21.86 3.42 -37.38
N PRO A 316 20.76 3.08 -38.10
CA PRO A 316 19.50 2.68 -37.49
C PRO A 316 19.60 1.52 -36.48
N ALA A 317 20.34 0.46 -36.80
CA ALA A 317 20.44 -0.71 -35.92
C ALA A 317 21.19 -0.40 -34.64
N VAL A 318 22.26 0.39 -34.74
CA VAL A 318 23.04 0.85 -33.59
C VAL A 318 22.14 1.65 -32.65
N LEU A 319 21.40 2.64 -33.18
CA LEU A 319 20.52 3.48 -32.38
C LEU A 319 19.41 2.69 -31.68
N VAL A 320 18.81 1.72 -32.37
CA VAL A 320 17.77 0.87 -31.78
C VAL A 320 18.36 -0.04 -30.70
N VAL A 321 19.56 -0.61 -30.91
CA VAL A 321 20.26 -1.44 -29.91
C VAL A 321 20.66 -0.60 -28.69
N GLU A 322 21.17 0.61 -28.88
CA GLU A 322 21.49 1.53 -27.78
C GLU A 322 20.25 1.90 -26.97
N TRP A 323 19.15 2.24 -27.66
CA TRP A 323 17.88 2.53 -27.02
C TRP A 323 17.28 1.31 -26.31
N TRP A 324 17.44 0.11 -26.87
CA TRP A 324 17.07 -1.14 -26.23
C TRP A 324 17.84 -1.36 -24.92
N ILE A 325 19.17 -1.20 -24.95
CA ILE A 325 20.02 -1.33 -23.76
C ILE A 325 19.62 -0.30 -22.71
N ALA A 326 19.37 0.95 -23.11
CA ALA A 326 18.88 1.99 -22.21
C ALA A 326 17.53 1.60 -21.58
N GLY A 327 16.57 1.14 -22.40
CA GLY A 327 15.27 0.65 -21.94
C GLY A 327 15.40 -0.52 -20.96
N ALA A 328 16.21 -1.53 -21.30
CA ALA A 328 16.49 -2.68 -20.43
C ALA A 328 17.15 -2.25 -19.12
N GLY A 329 18.07 -1.28 -19.16
CA GLY A 329 18.71 -0.70 -17.97
C GLY A 329 17.71 0.01 -17.06
N VAL A 330 16.79 0.79 -17.63
CA VAL A 330 15.71 1.44 -16.87
C VAL A 330 14.76 0.40 -16.29
N SER A 331 14.33 -0.61 -17.06
CA SER A 331 13.49 -1.70 -16.56
C SER A 331 14.17 -2.49 -15.45
N TYR A 332 15.45 -2.81 -15.58
CA TYR A 332 16.24 -3.45 -14.53
C TYR A 332 16.29 -2.61 -13.26
N TRP A 333 16.51 -1.30 -13.39
CA TRP A 333 16.47 -0.38 -12.25
C TRP A 333 15.09 -0.36 -11.57
N ILE A 334 14.01 -0.29 -12.35
CA ILE A 334 12.63 -0.38 -11.84
C ILE A 334 12.43 -1.69 -11.07
N PHE A 335 12.84 -2.83 -11.63
CA PHE A 335 12.70 -4.13 -10.98
C PHE A 335 13.58 -4.29 -9.74
N ALA A 336 14.75 -3.66 -9.71
CA ALA A 336 15.61 -3.62 -8.52
C ALA A 336 14.99 -2.78 -7.38
N GLN A 337 14.34 -1.65 -7.71
CA GLN A 337 13.57 -0.89 -6.72
C GLN A 337 12.32 -1.65 -6.27
N TYR A 338 11.68 -2.36 -7.19
CA TYR A 338 10.51 -3.17 -6.91
C TYR A 338 10.83 -4.34 -5.96
N ASP A 339 12.02 -4.95 -6.09
CA ASP A 339 12.47 -6.05 -5.22
C ASP A 339 12.58 -5.67 -3.74
N LEU A 340 12.73 -4.37 -3.43
CA LEU A 340 12.72 -3.87 -2.05
C LEU A 340 11.36 -4.06 -1.36
N VAL A 341 10.28 -4.11 -2.15
CA VAL A 341 8.90 -4.25 -1.68
C VAL A 341 8.40 -5.67 -1.92
N ARG A 342 8.88 -6.31 -2.98
CA ARG A 342 8.40 -7.60 -3.46
C ARG A 342 9.57 -8.51 -3.83
N ASN A 343 9.94 -9.38 -2.91
CA ASN A 343 10.96 -10.41 -3.13
C ASN A 343 10.70 -11.19 -4.43
N GLY A 344 11.74 -11.31 -5.27
CA GLY A 344 11.67 -12.05 -6.52
C GLY A 344 11.39 -11.15 -7.73
N ALA A 345 11.06 -9.87 -7.53
CA ALA A 345 10.76 -8.94 -8.62
C ALA A 345 11.97 -8.69 -9.50
N LYS A 346 13.16 -8.55 -8.90
CA LYS A 346 14.40 -8.36 -9.65
C LYS A 346 14.70 -9.58 -10.51
N GLN A 347 14.63 -10.78 -9.95
CA GLN A 347 14.96 -12.03 -10.66
C GLN A 347 13.95 -12.32 -11.76
N ALA A 348 12.64 -12.11 -11.51
CA ALA A 348 11.61 -12.22 -12.54
C ALA A 348 11.88 -11.21 -13.68
N GLY A 349 12.20 -9.97 -13.32
CA GLY A 349 12.59 -8.92 -14.25
C GLY A 349 13.80 -9.26 -15.11
N GLU A 350 14.88 -9.76 -14.51
CA GLU A 350 16.09 -10.22 -15.21
C GLU A 350 15.76 -11.34 -16.21
N VAL A 351 14.93 -12.32 -15.80
CA VAL A 351 14.49 -13.41 -16.68
C VAL A 351 13.69 -12.87 -17.86
N PHE A 352 12.71 -12.01 -17.63
CA PHE A 352 11.91 -11.45 -18.74
C PHE A 352 12.74 -10.54 -19.65
N ILE A 353 13.57 -9.65 -19.11
CA ILE A 353 14.49 -8.82 -19.91
C ILE A 353 15.38 -9.71 -20.78
N GLY A 354 15.95 -10.78 -20.20
CA GLY A 354 16.78 -11.73 -20.91
C GLY A 354 16.02 -12.44 -22.04
N LEU A 355 14.83 -12.98 -21.76
CA LEU A 355 14.00 -13.67 -22.74
C LEU A 355 13.59 -12.76 -23.90
N VAL A 356 13.13 -11.54 -23.60
CA VAL A 356 12.72 -10.58 -24.63
C VAL A 356 13.93 -10.11 -25.45
N THR A 357 15.09 -9.91 -24.82
CA THR A 357 16.32 -9.53 -25.53
C THR A 357 16.80 -10.66 -26.46
N VAL A 358 16.78 -11.91 -26.00
CA VAL A 358 17.12 -13.07 -26.84
C VAL A 358 16.14 -13.18 -28.01
N ALA A 359 14.84 -12.98 -27.78
CA ALA A 359 13.85 -12.98 -28.84
C ALA A 359 14.08 -11.84 -29.86
N PHE A 360 14.44 -10.64 -29.39
CA PHE A 360 14.78 -9.50 -30.26
C PHE A 360 15.94 -9.83 -31.19
N VAL A 361 17.04 -10.32 -30.62
CA VAL A 361 18.26 -10.67 -31.37
C VAL A 361 17.97 -11.81 -32.34
N PHE A 362 17.23 -12.84 -31.90
CA PHE A 362 16.86 -13.97 -32.76
C PHE A 362 16.00 -13.54 -33.97
N LEU A 363 15.00 -12.69 -33.75
CA LEU A 363 14.13 -12.17 -34.82
C LEU A 363 14.87 -11.23 -35.78
N LEU A 364 15.83 -10.45 -35.30
CA LEU A 364 16.68 -9.65 -36.18
C LEU A 364 17.62 -10.54 -36.99
N TRP A 365 18.25 -11.52 -36.35
CA TRP A 365 19.18 -12.44 -37.00
C TRP A 365 18.50 -13.26 -38.09
N SER A 366 17.30 -13.78 -37.84
CA SER A 366 16.55 -14.61 -38.80
C SER A 366 16.14 -13.86 -40.07
N ARG A 367 16.14 -12.52 -40.06
CA ARG A 367 15.83 -11.69 -41.22
C ARG A 367 17.01 -11.38 -42.11
N HIS A 368 18.24 -11.61 -41.64
CA HIS A 368 19.48 -11.27 -42.35
C HIS A 368 19.57 -9.81 -42.85
N SER A 369 18.77 -8.88 -42.28
CA SER A 369 18.79 -7.45 -42.60
C SER A 369 18.69 -6.63 -41.31
N PHE A 370 19.42 -5.51 -41.29
CA PHE A 370 19.46 -4.54 -40.20
C PHE A 370 18.94 -3.16 -40.65
N ASP A 371 18.15 -3.11 -41.71
CA ASP A 371 17.52 -1.88 -42.18
C ASP A 371 16.36 -1.41 -41.27
N GLU A 372 15.84 -0.21 -41.51
CA GLU A 372 14.74 0.34 -40.72
C GLU A 372 13.47 -0.53 -40.78
N VAL A 373 13.21 -1.17 -41.92
CA VAL A 373 12.02 -2.02 -42.11
C VAL A 373 12.13 -3.26 -41.23
N ALA A 374 13.29 -3.93 -41.22
CA ALA A 374 13.57 -5.08 -40.39
C ALA A 374 13.48 -4.75 -38.89
N LEU A 375 14.02 -3.60 -38.46
CA LEU A 375 13.97 -3.15 -37.06
C LEU A 375 12.53 -2.87 -36.60
N LYS A 376 11.76 -2.10 -37.38
CA LYS A 376 10.36 -1.78 -37.08
C LYS A 376 9.48 -3.04 -37.09
N THR A 377 9.69 -3.93 -38.07
CA THR A 377 8.97 -5.21 -38.18
C THR A 377 9.28 -6.09 -36.98
N THR A 378 10.55 -6.22 -36.59
CA THR A 378 10.96 -7.02 -35.44
C THR A 378 10.38 -6.51 -34.13
N SER A 379 10.40 -5.19 -33.91
CA SER A 379 9.73 -4.57 -32.76
C SER A 379 8.22 -4.86 -32.75
N SER A 380 7.54 -4.75 -33.89
CA SER A 380 6.10 -5.05 -33.99
C SER A 380 5.76 -6.52 -33.70
N LEU A 381 6.64 -7.45 -34.09
CA LEU A 381 6.48 -8.87 -33.78
C LEU A 381 6.70 -9.13 -32.29
N LEU A 382 7.72 -8.52 -31.68
CA LEU A 382 7.92 -8.66 -30.24
C LEU A 382 6.74 -8.11 -29.44
N VAL A 383 6.17 -6.96 -29.84
CA VAL A 383 4.95 -6.43 -29.22
C VAL A 383 3.83 -7.49 -29.25
N GLN A 384 3.61 -8.15 -30.39
CA GLN A 384 2.63 -9.24 -30.49
C GLN A 384 2.96 -10.43 -29.56
N GLY A 385 4.24 -10.84 -29.52
CA GLY A 385 4.68 -11.97 -28.70
C GLY A 385 4.54 -11.69 -27.21
N GLU A 386 4.90 -10.48 -26.80
CA GLU A 386 4.76 -10.02 -25.42
C GLU A 386 3.29 -9.89 -25.00
N PHE A 387 2.42 -9.38 -25.88
CA PHE A 387 0.97 -9.39 -25.63
C PHE A 387 0.40 -10.80 -25.46
N LEU A 388 0.89 -11.78 -26.22
CA LEU A 388 0.48 -13.18 -26.07
C LEU A 388 0.90 -13.75 -24.70
N VAL A 389 2.15 -13.51 -24.30
CA VAL A 389 2.64 -13.93 -22.98
C VAL A 389 1.85 -13.21 -21.88
N LEU A 390 1.65 -11.90 -21.99
CA LEU A 390 0.85 -11.12 -21.06
C LEU A 390 -0.58 -11.67 -20.93
N ARG A 391 -1.25 -11.99 -22.05
CA ARG A 391 -2.58 -12.61 -22.06
C ARG A 391 -2.59 -13.94 -21.30
N PHE A 392 -1.58 -14.79 -21.51
CA PHE A 392 -1.45 -16.04 -20.76
C PHE A 392 -1.38 -15.78 -19.25
N PHE A 393 -0.53 -14.84 -18.81
CA PHE A 393 -0.41 -14.49 -17.39
C PHE A 393 -1.70 -13.87 -16.83
N VAL A 394 -2.41 -13.03 -17.59
CA VAL A 394 -3.70 -12.47 -17.17
C VAL A 394 -4.77 -13.55 -17.03
N LEU A 395 -4.87 -14.50 -17.98
CA LEU A 395 -5.81 -15.62 -17.90
C LEU A 395 -5.49 -16.53 -16.70
N LEU A 396 -4.21 -16.86 -16.50
CA LEU A 396 -3.75 -17.64 -15.35
C LEU A 396 -4.09 -16.92 -14.04
N PHE A 397 -3.89 -15.60 -13.99
CA PHE A 397 -4.22 -14.77 -12.84
C PHE A 397 -5.73 -14.81 -12.52
N VAL A 398 -6.59 -14.60 -13.52
CA VAL A 398 -8.04 -14.64 -13.36
C VAL A 398 -8.48 -16.03 -12.89
N LEU A 399 -7.96 -17.09 -13.51
CA LEU A 399 -8.28 -18.48 -13.15
C LEU A 399 -7.90 -18.79 -11.69
N LEU A 400 -6.68 -18.43 -11.28
CA LEU A 400 -6.22 -18.64 -9.90
C LEU A 400 -7.05 -17.82 -8.89
N THR A 401 -7.45 -16.60 -9.26
CA THR A 401 -8.26 -15.73 -8.38
C THR A 401 -9.68 -16.25 -8.22
N VAL A 402 -10.32 -16.67 -9.33
CA VAL A 402 -11.65 -17.28 -9.30
C VAL A 402 -11.62 -18.60 -8.53
N PHE A 403 -10.61 -19.44 -8.78
CA PHE A 403 -10.43 -20.68 -8.03
C PHE A 403 -10.21 -20.41 -6.52
N SER A 404 -9.39 -19.42 -6.18
CA SER A 404 -9.22 -18.98 -4.78
C SER A 404 -10.54 -18.52 -4.16
N PHE A 405 -11.40 -17.83 -4.90
CA PHE A 405 -12.73 -17.44 -4.43
C PHE A 405 -13.67 -18.63 -4.23
N LEU A 406 -13.65 -19.61 -5.14
CA LEU A 406 -14.42 -20.86 -4.95
C LEU A 406 -13.95 -21.61 -3.71
N MET A 407 -12.64 -21.66 -3.46
CA MET A 407 -12.09 -22.23 -2.24
C MET A 407 -12.47 -21.44 -0.98
N GLU A 408 -12.54 -20.10 -1.05
CA GLU A 408 -13.10 -19.26 0.03
C GLU A 408 -14.54 -19.70 0.36
N LEU A 409 -15.40 -19.79 -0.65
CA LEU A 409 -16.81 -20.19 -0.47
C LEU A 409 -16.91 -21.58 0.15
N PHE A 410 -16.11 -22.53 -0.31
CA PHE A 410 -16.06 -23.89 0.21
C PHE A 410 -15.61 -23.96 1.67
N CYS A 411 -14.50 -23.29 2.00
CA CYS A 411 -13.99 -23.20 3.38
C CYS A 411 -15.02 -22.56 4.31
N ARG A 412 -15.70 -21.51 3.86
CA ARG A 412 -16.75 -20.81 4.64
C ARG A 412 -18.01 -21.66 4.82
N ALA A 413 -18.45 -22.37 3.78
CA ALA A 413 -19.58 -23.29 3.87
C ALA A 413 -19.31 -24.39 4.91
N ARG A 414 -18.10 -24.95 4.91
CA ARG A 414 -17.68 -25.95 5.91
C ARG A 414 -17.61 -25.39 7.33
N LEU A 415 -17.16 -24.15 7.50
CA LEU A 415 -17.16 -23.48 8.81
C LEU A 415 -18.57 -23.23 9.31
N ALA A 416 -19.51 -22.86 8.44
CA ALA A 416 -20.90 -22.61 8.83
C ALA A 416 -21.62 -23.85 9.40
N LEU A 417 -21.10 -25.06 9.14
CA LEU A 417 -21.62 -26.31 9.68
C LEU A 417 -21.11 -26.61 11.11
N GLN A 418 -20.19 -25.81 11.67
CA GLN A 418 -19.60 -26.03 13.00
C GLN A 418 -20.30 -25.18 14.08
N PRO A 419 -20.95 -25.79 15.09
CA PRO A 419 -21.79 -25.09 16.08
C PRO A 419 -21.05 -24.03 16.92
N ASP A 420 -19.80 -24.28 17.31
CA ASP A 420 -19.05 -23.42 18.24
C ASP A 420 -18.12 -22.40 17.56
N SER A 421 -18.39 -22.06 16.29
CA SER A 421 -17.42 -21.37 15.42
C SER A 421 -17.72 -19.89 15.13
N MET A 422 -18.63 -19.22 15.85
CA MET A 422 -19.06 -17.87 15.46
C MET A 422 -17.90 -16.86 15.34
N ALA A 423 -17.02 -16.77 16.34
CA ALA A 423 -15.86 -15.87 16.29
C ALA A 423 -14.84 -16.27 15.21
N LEU A 424 -14.62 -17.57 15.05
CA LEU A 424 -13.73 -18.14 14.04
C LEU A 424 -14.22 -17.83 12.61
N SER A 425 -15.51 -18.05 12.36
CA SER A 425 -16.20 -17.74 11.11
C SER A 425 -16.19 -16.24 10.81
N ALA A 426 -16.36 -15.40 11.83
CA ALA A 426 -16.26 -13.95 11.72
C ALA A 426 -14.86 -13.51 11.28
N ARG A 427 -13.80 -13.98 11.94
CA ARG A 427 -12.40 -13.65 11.57
C ARG A 427 -12.04 -14.16 10.18
N ALA A 428 -12.42 -15.39 9.84
CA ALA A 428 -12.24 -15.96 8.51
C ALA A 428 -12.92 -15.11 7.41
N ARG A 429 -14.14 -14.63 7.67
CA ARG A 429 -14.89 -13.76 6.75
C ARG A 429 -14.22 -12.41 6.57
N ALA A 430 -13.76 -11.79 7.66
CA ALA A 430 -13.04 -10.52 7.62
C ALA A 430 -11.72 -10.63 6.84
N ALA A 431 -10.93 -11.67 7.10
CA ALA A 431 -9.70 -11.94 6.35
C ALA A 431 -9.96 -12.16 4.85
N ALA A 432 -11.00 -12.91 4.50
CA ALA A 432 -11.38 -13.14 3.11
C ALA A 432 -11.94 -11.89 2.39
N GLN A 433 -12.67 -11.03 3.10
CA GLN A 433 -13.09 -9.73 2.56
C GLN A 433 -11.89 -8.84 2.27
N THR A 434 -10.92 -8.79 3.20
CA THR A 434 -9.66 -8.06 3.04
C THR A 434 -8.88 -8.58 1.85
N SER A 435 -8.73 -9.90 1.72
CA SER A 435 -7.99 -10.52 0.63
C SER A 435 -8.62 -10.23 -0.74
N ARG A 436 -9.96 -10.23 -0.85
CA ARG A 436 -10.69 -9.86 -2.07
C ARG A 436 -10.53 -8.39 -2.42
N PHE A 437 -10.70 -7.50 -1.46
CA PHE A 437 -10.51 -6.07 -1.66
C PHE A 437 -9.08 -5.74 -2.13
N ALA A 438 -8.10 -6.31 -1.42
CA ALA A 438 -6.68 -6.15 -1.69
C ALA A 438 -6.23 -6.74 -3.03
N MET A 439 -6.97 -7.69 -3.59
CA MET A 439 -6.72 -8.22 -4.93
C MET A 439 -7.44 -7.39 -6.01
N ALA A 440 -8.69 -7.01 -5.78
CA ALA A 440 -9.53 -6.33 -6.75
C ALA A 440 -9.03 -4.91 -7.07
N ILE A 441 -8.62 -4.12 -6.06
CA ILE A 441 -8.13 -2.75 -6.30
C ILE A 441 -6.88 -2.73 -7.19
N PRO A 442 -5.78 -3.44 -6.86
CA PRO A 442 -4.59 -3.42 -7.70
C PRO A 442 -4.85 -4.00 -9.08
N ALA A 443 -5.62 -5.08 -9.20
CA ALA A 443 -5.99 -5.65 -10.49
C ALA A 443 -6.77 -4.65 -11.36
N LEU A 444 -7.74 -3.94 -10.79
CA LEU A 444 -8.51 -2.90 -11.49
C LEU A 444 -7.62 -1.72 -11.91
N LEU A 445 -6.76 -1.24 -11.01
CA LEU A 445 -5.89 -0.09 -11.30
C LEU A 445 -4.82 -0.43 -12.32
N ILE A 446 -4.24 -1.64 -12.26
CA ILE A 446 -3.31 -2.14 -13.29
C ILE A 446 -4.02 -2.30 -14.63
N LEU A 447 -5.25 -2.82 -14.64
CA LEU A 447 -6.07 -2.95 -15.85
C LEU A 447 -6.36 -1.58 -16.49
N LEU A 448 -6.85 -0.62 -15.70
CA LEU A 448 -7.13 0.73 -16.17
C LEU A 448 -5.85 1.41 -16.68
N LEU A 449 -4.76 1.30 -15.92
CA LEU A 449 -3.46 1.81 -16.33
C LEU A 449 -3.05 1.21 -17.67
N ALA A 450 -3.00 -0.12 -17.78
CA ALA A 450 -2.57 -0.83 -19.00
C ALA A 450 -3.37 -0.42 -20.23
N VAL A 451 -4.69 -0.33 -20.10
CA VAL A 451 -5.58 0.12 -21.17
C VAL A 451 -5.29 1.57 -21.56
N PHE A 452 -5.18 2.48 -20.58
CA PHE A 452 -5.00 3.90 -20.86
C PHE A 452 -3.62 4.20 -21.44
N THR A 453 -2.54 3.67 -20.83
CA THR A 453 -1.18 3.89 -21.32
C THR A 453 -0.91 3.13 -22.61
N GLY A 454 -1.50 1.95 -22.80
CA GLY A 454 -1.46 1.22 -24.08
C GLY A 454 -2.15 2.00 -25.21
N SER A 455 -3.34 2.54 -24.95
CA SER A 455 -4.06 3.40 -25.90
C SER A 455 -3.28 4.68 -26.23
N ALA A 456 -2.65 5.30 -25.23
CA ALA A 456 -1.81 6.48 -25.42
C ALA A 456 -0.56 6.18 -26.26
N ALA A 457 0.15 5.10 -25.93
CA ALA A 457 1.35 4.66 -26.66
C ALA A 457 1.03 4.36 -28.13
N TYR A 458 -0.11 3.71 -28.40
CA TYR A 458 -0.57 3.48 -29.75
C TYR A 458 -0.88 4.76 -30.53
N ARG A 459 -1.65 5.68 -29.93
CA ARG A 459 -1.96 6.95 -30.57
C ARG A 459 -0.68 7.73 -30.88
N PHE A 460 0.28 7.73 -29.96
CA PHE A 460 1.59 8.33 -30.18
C PHE A 460 2.33 7.67 -31.35
N ALA A 461 2.43 6.34 -31.35
CA ALA A 461 3.09 5.57 -32.40
C ALA A 461 2.43 5.78 -33.77
N ASN A 462 1.10 5.92 -33.80
CA ASN A 462 0.34 6.20 -35.01
C ASN A 462 0.53 7.64 -35.51
N ALA A 463 0.43 8.63 -34.62
CA ALA A 463 0.58 10.05 -34.95
C ALA A 463 1.97 10.38 -35.52
N HIS A 464 3.00 9.67 -35.07
CA HIS A 464 4.38 9.85 -35.54
C HIS A 464 4.81 8.80 -36.58
N THR A 465 3.87 7.98 -37.09
CA THR A 465 4.16 6.97 -38.12
C THR A 465 5.30 6.01 -37.74
N LEU A 466 5.42 5.69 -36.45
CA LEU A 466 6.56 4.96 -35.87
C LEU A 466 6.82 3.60 -36.54
N TYR A 467 5.75 2.92 -36.93
CA TYR A 467 5.77 1.62 -37.60
C TYR A 467 5.52 1.71 -39.11
N SER A 468 5.60 2.90 -39.70
CA SER A 468 5.45 3.07 -41.14
C SER A 468 6.58 2.36 -41.89
N GLY A 469 6.21 1.57 -42.89
CA GLY A 469 7.10 0.72 -43.68
C GLY A 469 7.37 -0.67 -43.09
N ALA A 470 6.90 -0.97 -41.86
CA ALA A 470 7.04 -2.30 -41.28
C ALA A 470 6.14 -3.32 -42.00
N LEU A 471 6.61 -4.57 -42.10
CA LEU A 471 5.85 -5.67 -42.69
C LEU A 471 4.78 -6.15 -41.71
N ALA A 472 3.54 -6.31 -42.20
CA ALA A 472 2.43 -6.82 -41.39
C ALA A 472 2.49 -8.34 -41.26
N GLU A 473 3.50 -8.80 -40.55
CA GLU A 473 3.69 -10.21 -40.20
C GLU A 473 3.06 -10.53 -38.84
N THR A 474 2.70 -11.79 -38.65
CA THR A 474 2.19 -12.33 -37.38
C THR A 474 3.08 -13.45 -36.89
N ILE A 475 3.33 -13.51 -35.58
CA ILE A 475 4.02 -14.67 -34.99
C ILE A 475 3.17 -15.92 -35.25
N PRO A 476 3.70 -16.95 -35.93
CA PRO A 476 3.01 -18.22 -36.04
C PRO A 476 2.87 -18.79 -34.63
N PRO A 477 1.64 -18.95 -34.13
CA PRO A 477 1.43 -19.48 -32.79
C PRO A 477 1.95 -20.93 -32.73
N PRO A 478 2.50 -21.38 -31.59
CA PRO A 478 2.87 -22.78 -31.42
C PRO A 478 1.68 -23.70 -31.74
N LEU A 479 1.95 -24.88 -32.32
CA LEU A 479 0.92 -25.88 -32.64
C LEU A 479 -0.01 -26.10 -31.41
N GLY A 480 -1.31 -25.86 -31.59
CA GLY A 480 -2.34 -25.98 -30.55
C GLY A 480 -2.80 -24.66 -29.90
N ILE A 481 -2.07 -23.55 -30.09
CA ILE A 481 -2.41 -22.23 -29.52
C ILE A 481 -2.94 -21.26 -30.59
N ALA A 482 -3.02 -21.71 -31.85
CA ALA A 482 -3.43 -20.88 -32.99
C ALA A 482 -4.81 -20.23 -32.87
N GLN A 483 -5.69 -20.80 -32.06
CA GLN A 483 -7.01 -20.24 -31.77
C GLN A 483 -6.97 -19.05 -30.78
N THR A 484 -5.81 -18.73 -30.20
CA THR A 484 -5.66 -17.71 -29.14
C THR A 484 -5.00 -16.41 -29.61
N VAL A 485 -4.68 -16.28 -30.90
CA VAL A 485 -4.14 -15.06 -31.52
C VAL A 485 -4.94 -14.76 -32.79
N LEU A 486 -5.34 -13.51 -32.97
CA LEU A 486 -5.93 -13.08 -34.24
C LEU A 486 -4.83 -12.97 -35.31
N SER A 487 -5.07 -13.56 -36.49
CA SER A 487 -4.21 -13.30 -37.64
C SER A 487 -4.28 -11.83 -38.05
N ALA A 488 -3.35 -11.37 -38.90
CA ALA A 488 -3.43 -10.02 -39.46
C ALA A 488 -4.70 -9.83 -40.32
N ALA A 489 -5.21 -10.90 -40.92
CA ALA A 489 -6.48 -10.88 -41.64
C ALA A 489 -7.67 -10.73 -40.67
N ASP A 490 -7.68 -11.48 -39.55
CA ASP A 490 -8.76 -11.42 -38.58
C ASP A 490 -8.77 -10.09 -37.80
N SER A 491 -7.58 -9.54 -37.48
CA SER A 491 -7.46 -8.23 -36.85
C SER A 491 -8.07 -7.12 -37.71
N ARG A 492 -7.91 -7.22 -39.05
CA ARG A 492 -8.56 -6.30 -40.00
C ARG A 492 -10.07 -6.49 -40.04
N LYS A 493 -10.55 -7.73 -40.17
CA LYS A 493 -11.99 -8.02 -40.12
C LYS A 493 -12.64 -7.48 -38.84
N LEU A 494 -11.96 -7.61 -37.70
CA LEU A 494 -12.42 -7.05 -36.43
C LEU A 494 -12.52 -5.53 -36.50
N LEU A 495 -11.49 -4.85 -37.00
CA LEU A 495 -11.50 -3.39 -37.17
C LEU A 495 -12.62 -2.91 -38.07
N ASP A 496 -12.84 -3.58 -39.21
CA ASP A 496 -13.90 -3.23 -40.14
C ASP A 496 -15.27 -3.34 -39.48
N ARG A 497 -15.50 -4.37 -38.65
CA ARG A 497 -16.73 -4.54 -37.86
C ARG A 497 -16.90 -3.44 -36.81
N VAL A 498 -15.83 -3.11 -36.08
CA VAL A 498 -15.86 -2.06 -35.05
C VAL A 498 -16.14 -0.68 -35.66
N GLU A 499 -15.55 -0.39 -36.82
CA GLU A 499 -15.76 0.87 -37.54
C GLU A 499 -17.17 0.98 -38.12
N GLU A 500 -17.71 -0.12 -38.66
CA GLU A 500 -19.09 -0.20 -39.13
C GLU A 500 -20.09 0.07 -37.99
N ASP A 501 -19.89 -0.55 -36.82
CA ASP A 501 -20.72 -0.29 -35.64
C ASP A 501 -20.61 1.16 -35.14
N ARG A 502 -19.41 1.75 -35.23
CA ARG A 502 -19.19 3.17 -34.92
C ARG A 502 -19.99 4.08 -35.85
N ARG A 503 -19.98 3.80 -37.16
CA ARG A 503 -20.75 4.56 -38.17
C ARG A 503 -22.24 4.46 -37.91
N ARG A 504 -22.77 3.26 -37.68
CA ARG A 504 -24.19 3.04 -37.33
C ARG A 504 -24.60 3.82 -36.07
N SER A 505 -23.74 3.85 -35.06
CA SER A 505 -23.99 4.60 -33.82
C SER A 505 -23.99 6.11 -34.05
N GLN A 506 -23.14 6.63 -34.94
CA GLN A 506 -23.11 8.06 -35.30
C GLN A 506 -24.33 8.46 -36.14
N GLU A 507 -24.73 7.62 -37.10
CA GLU A 507 -25.90 7.83 -37.95
C GLU A 507 -27.21 7.79 -37.16
N SER A 508 -27.29 6.95 -36.11
CA SER A 508 -28.45 6.91 -35.21
C SER A 508 -28.54 8.12 -34.26
N GLY A 509 -27.44 8.84 -34.03
CA GLY A 509 -27.37 9.94 -33.03
C GLY A 509 -27.51 11.36 -33.60
N LYS A 510 -27.32 11.55 -34.91
CA LYS A 510 -27.51 12.84 -35.59
C LYS A 510 -28.51 12.65 -36.71
N GLY A 511 -29.65 13.34 -36.64
CA GLY A 511 -30.62 13.42 -37.74
C GLY A 511 -29.90 13.64 -39.07
N ALA A 512 -30.07 12.68 -39.99
CA ALA A 512 -29.25 12.47 -41.17
C ALA A 512 -29.16 13.70 -42.09
N LYS A 513 -28.15 14.55 -41.93
CA LYS A 513 -27.77 15.57 -42.92
C LYS A 513 -26.28 15.92 -42.87
N THR A 514 -25.45 15.02 -43.38
CA THR A 514 -24.21 15.37 -44.08
C THR A 514 -23.69 14.12 -44.78
N ALA A 515 -23.64 14.16 -46.12
CA ALA A 515 -23.05 13.12 -46.94
C ALA A 515 -21.56 13.00 -46.59
N VAL A 516 -21.19 11.85 -46.03
CA VAL A 516 -19.81 11.49 -45.73
C VAL A 516 -19.14 11.07 -47.03
N GLU A 517 -18.01 11.68 -47.37
CA GLU A 517 -17.18 11.31 -48.53
C GLU A 517 -16.88 9.81 -48.55
N PRO A 518 -16.93 9.16 -49.74
CA PRO A 518 -16.60 7.74 -49.86
C PRO A 518 -15.15 7.50 -49.46
N ALA A 519 -14.97 6.59 -48.50
CA ALA A 519 -13.68 6.20 -47.99
C ALA A 519 -12.78 5.69 -49.12
N GLN A 520 -11.71 6.44 -49.43
CA GLN A 520 -10.60 5.90 -50.22
C GLN A 520 -10.15 4.58 -49.58
N SER A 521 -10.18 3.53 -50.40
CA SER A 521 -9.86 2.17 -50.00
C SER A 521 -8.44 2.10 -49.43
N ARG A 522 -8.32 2.07 -48.10
CA ARG A 522 -7.07 1.79 -47.39
C ARG A 522 -6.75 0.29 -47.53
N THR A 523 -6.30 -0.12 -48.71
CA THR A 523 -5.95 -1.51 -49.07
C THR A 523 -4.55 -1.94 -48.64
N GLY A 524 -3.85 -1.15 -47.80
CA GLY A 524 -2.54 -1.53 -47.28
C GLY A 524 -2.64 -2.48 -46.09
N HIS A 525 -1.92 -3.60 -46.14
CA HIS A 525 -1.56 -4.45 -45.00
C HIS A 525 -0.72 -3.65 -43.98
N SER A 526 -1.34 -2.71 -43.27
CA SER A 526 -0.61 -1.83 -42.36
C SER A 526 -0.46 -2.48 -40.99
N VAL A 527 0.76 -2.48 -40.45
CA VAL A 527 1.07 -2.86 -39.06
C VAL A 527 0.20 -2.11 -38.06
N HIS A 528 -0.26 -0.90 -38.41
CA HIS A 528 -1.24 -0.14 -37.66
C HIS A 528 -2.53 -0.93 -37.37
N ALA A 529 -3.08 -1.66 -38.34
CA ALA A 529 -4.28 -2.47 -38.13
C ALA A 529 -4.02 -3.63 -37.15
N VAL A 530 -2.84 -4.24 -37.19
CA VAL A 530 -2.47 -5.31 -36.26
C VAL A 530 -2.32 -4.74 -34.84
N LEU A 531 -1.59 -3.63 -34.67
CA LEU A 531 -1.40 -2.98 -33.38
C LEU A 531 -2.72 -2.46 -32.78
N GLN A 532 -3.61 -1.90 -33.62
CA GLN A 532 -4.95 -1.49 -33.18
C GLN A 532 -5.77 -2.69 -32.71
N GLY A 533 -5.72 -3.79 -33.47
CA GLY A 533 -6.35 -5.05 -33.09
C GLY A 533 -5.85 -5.60 -31.76
N LEU A 534 -4.57 -5.44 -31.42
CA LEU A 534 -4.01 -5.85 -30.12
C LEU A 534 -4.54 -5.02 -28.95
N ILE A 535 -4.74 -3.71 -29.14
CA ILE A 535 -5.25 -2.83 -28.07
C ILE A 535 -6.71 -3.11 -27.80
N ILE A 536 -7.49 -3.29 -28.87
CA ILE A 536 -8.87 -3.75 -28.81
C ILE A 536 -8.94 -5.04 -27.98
N GLN A 537 -8.09 -6.00 -28.34
CA GLN A 537 -7.94 -7.28 -27.65
C GLN A 537 -7.43 -7.18 -26.20
N SER A 538 -6.78 -6.08 -25.82
CA SER A 538 -6.30 -5.85 -24.46
C SER A 538 -7.40 -5.33 -23.53
N ALA A 539 -8.52 -4.85 -24.09
CA ALA A 539 -9.67 -4.45 -23.30
C ALA A 539 -10.28 -5.67 -22.58
N PRO A 540 -10.63 -5.54 -21.29
CA PRO A 540 -11.26 -6.62 -20.56
C PRO A 540 -12.64 -6.93 -21.17
N PRO A 541 -13.00 -8.21 -21.31
CA PRO A 541 -14.34 -8.62 -21.71
C PRO A 541 -15.42 -7.93 -20.85
N GLY A 542 -16.42 -7.31 -21.50
CA GLY A 542 -17.46 -6.57 -20.80
C GLY A 542 -16.97 -5.26 -20.18
N MET A 543 -16.02 -4.58 -20.84
CA MET A 543 -15.37 -3.38 -20.31
C MET A 543 -16.33 -2.27 -19.85
N ILE A 544 -17.38 -1.97 -20.60
CA ILE A 544 -18.36 -0.93 -20.21
C ILE A 544 -19.00 -1.29 -18.87
N VAL A 545 -19.42 -2.54 -18.69
CA VAL A 545 -20.01 -3.03 -17.45
C VAL A 545 -18.98 -3.03 -16.33
N THR A 546 -17.74 -3.46 -16.63
CA THR A 546 -16.61 -3.42 -15.70
C THR A 546 -16.35 -2.00 -15.18
N ILE A 547 -16.21 -1.02 -16.06
CA ILE A 547 -15.99 0.39 -15.69
C ILE A 547 -17.20 0.94 -14.93
N SER A 548 -18.42 0.61 -15.34
CA SER A 548 -19.63 1.09 -14.68
C SER A 548 -19.74 0.56 -13.24
N LEU A 549 -19.55 -0.74 -13.03
CA LEU A 549 -19.53 -1.34 -11.70
C LEU A 549 -18.38 -0.82 -10.84
N ALA A 550 -17.19 -0.66 -11.44
CA ALA A 550 -16.04 -0.04 -10.79
C ALA A 550 -16.34 1.40 -10.34
N ALA A 551 -16.93 2.21 -11.22
CA ALA A 551 -17.31 3.58 -10.93
C ALA A 551 -18.35 3.66 -9.81
N ILE A 552 -19.37 2.79 -9.81
CA ILE A 552 -20.35 2.69 -8.71
C ILE A 552 -19.65 2.27 -7.41
N GLY A 553 -18.72 1.31 -7.46
CA GLY A 553 -17.94 0.88 -6.31
C GLY A 553 -17.11 2.02 -5.71
N PHE A 554 -16.36 2.76 -6.54
CA PHE A 554 -15.58 3.92 -6.11
C PHE A 554 -16.47 5.08 -5.64
N LEU A 555 -17.61 5.33 -6.28
CA LEU A 555 -18.58 6.33 -5.83
C LEU A 555 -19.11 5.97 -4.44
N ALA A 556 -19.47 4.70 -4.22
CA ALA A 556 -19.90 4.22 -2.91
C ALA A 556 -18.79 4.42 -1.86
N LEU A 557 -17.52 4.12 -2.19
CA LEU A 557 -16.40 4.37 -1.30
C LEU A 557 -16.24 5.86 -0.96
N GLY A 558 -16.38 6.74 -1.96
CA GLY A 558 -16.34 8.20 -1.79
C GLY A 558 -17.48 8.69 -0.91
N LEU A 559 -18.71 8.22 -1.13
CA LEU A 559 -19.89 8.59 -0.34
C LEU A 559 -19.79 8.15 1.13
N ILE A 560 -19.10 7.04 1.42
CA ILE A 560 -18.84 6.62 2.80
C ILE A 560 -18.04 7.68 3.55
N VAL A 561 -16.96 8.22 2.96
CA VAL A 561 -16.04 9.14 3.63
C VAL A 561 -16.37 10.62 3.44
N LEU A 562 -17.22 10.96 2.46
CA LEU A 562 -17.51 12.34 2.06
C LEU A 562 -17.91 13.26 3.22
N PRO A 563 -18.80 12.88 4.16
CA PRO A 563 -19.14 13.74 5.28
C PRO A 563 -17.95 14.04 6.19
N SER A 564 -17.06 13.08 6.41
CA SER A 564 -15.85 13.29 7.21
C SER A 564 -14.90 14.29 6.54
N VAL A 565 -14.69 14.17 5.23
CA VAL A 565 -13.90 15.12 4.42
C VAL A 565 -14.50 16.54 4.46
N TYR A 566 -15.83 16.64 4.48
CA TYR A 566 -16.50 17.93 4.62
C TYR A 566 -16.16 18.60 5.96
N PHE A 567 -16.24 17.86 7.07
CA PHE A 567 -15.92 18.39 8.41
C PHE A 567 -14.42 18.58 8.65
N GLU A 568 -13.56 17.93 7.87
CA GLU A 568 -12.11 18.21 7.81
C GLU A 568 -11.82 19.59 7.21
N LYS A 569 -12.60 20.01 6.22
CA LYS A 569 -12.44 21.34 5.63
C LYS A 569 -13.15 22.42 6.45
N PHE A 570 -14.25 22.06 7.10
CA PHE A 570 -15.11 22.98 7.84
C PHE A 570 -15.37 22.45 9.26
N PRO A 571 -14.35 22.45 10.14
CA PRO A 571 -14.49 21.94 11.49
C PRO A 571 -15.47 22.82 12.29
N PRO A 572 -16.56 22.24 12.83
CA PRO A 572 -17.51 22.97 13.64
C PRO A 572 -16.90 23.22 15.02
N ARG A 573 -16.96 24.47 15.50
CA ARG A 573 -16.48 24.82 16.85
C ARG A 573 -17.42 24.36 17.95
N ILE A 574 -18.71 24.34 17.66
CA ILE A 574 -19.78 23.95 18.58
C ILE A 574 -20.80 23.15 17.79
N ALA A 575 -21.17 21.97 18.30
CA ALA A 575 -22.21 21.16 17.71
C ALA A 575 -22.96 20.39 18.79
N LYS A 576 -24.25 20.18 18.56
CA LYS A 576 -25.12 19.41 19.43
C LYS A 576 -24.96 17.90 19.16
N ASN A 577 -25.53 17.07 20.03
CA ASN A 577 -25.46 15.61 19.96
C ASN A 577 -26.07 15.04 18.68
N LEU A 578 -27.18 15.60 18.18
CA LEU A 578 -27.87 15.05 17.01
C LEU A 578 -26.99 15.04 15.74
N PRO A 579 -26.39 16.17 15.30
CA PRO A 579 -25.44 16.16 14.18
C PRO A 579 -24.29 15.17 14.37
N ALA A 580 -23.77 15.06 15.60
CA ALA A 580 -22.69 14.13 15.92
C ALA A 580 -23.15 12.66 15.75
N ARG A 581 -24.32 12.30 16.29
CA ARG A 581 -24.92 10.97 16.17
C ARG A 581 -25.22 10.60 14.72
N LEU A 582 -25.78 11.52 13.94
CA LEU A 582 -26.08 11.31 12.51
C LEU A 582 -24.80 11.03 11.71
N LEU A 583 -23.75 11.83 11.91
CA LEU A 583 -22.48 11.65 11.22
C LEU A 583 -21.80 10.32 11.59
N GLY A 584 -21.73 10.01 12.89
CA GLY A 584 -21.17 8.74 13.36
C GLY A 584 -21.98 7.53 12.88
N GLY A 585 -23.31 7.68 12.81
CA GLY A 585 -24.23 6.68 12.27
C GLY A 585 -24.02 6.47 10.77
N TRP A 586 -23.83 7.54 10.00
CA TRP A 586 -23.48 7.47 8.58
C TRP A 586 -22.20 6.69 8.37
N LEU A 587 -21.12 7.04 9.07
CA LEU A 587 -19.82 6.38 8.92
C LEU A 587 -19.88 4.91 9.34
N SER A 588 -20.50 4.61 10.47
CA SER A 588 -20.67 3.23 10.95
C SER A 588 -21.53 2.40 9.99
N SER A 589 -22.57 3.01 9.39
CA SER A 589 -23.35 2.38 8.34
C SER A 589 -22.54 2.19 7.06
N GLY A 590 -21.74 3.17 6.66
CA GLY A 590 -20.85 3.09 5.50
C GLY A 590 -19.88 1.93 5.62
N PHE A 591 -19.27 1.75 6.80
CA PHE A 591 -18.46 0.57 7.11
C PHE A 591 -19.23 -0.73 7.00
N ARG A 592 -20.50 -0.81 7.41
CA ARG A 592 -21.31 -2.03 7.21
C ARG A 592 -21.58 -2.35 5.73
N HIS A 593 -21.71 -1.29 4.92
CA HIS A 593 -21.96 -1.41 3.49
C HIS A 593 -20.67 -1.57 2.67
N PHE A 594 -19.50 -1.39 3.27
CA PHE A 594 -18.20 -1.58 2.61
C PHE A 594 -18.08 -2.96 1.93
N ARG A 595 -18.69 -4.00 2.50
CA ARG A 595 -18.76 -5.33 1.88
C ARG A 595 -19.35 -5.32 0.45
N TRP A 596 -20.29 -4.43 0.18
CA TRP A 596 -20.92 -4.29 -1.13
C TRP A 596 -20.00 -3.58 -2.10
N THR A 597 -19.27 -2.57 -1.63
CA THR A 597 -18.19 -1.94 -2.41
C THR A 597 -17.15 -2.98 -2.83
N VAL A 598 -16.69 -3.83 -1.90
CA VAL A 598 -15.76 -4.93 -2.23
C VAL A 598 -16.37 -5.87 -3.27
N ALA A 599 -17.64 -6.25 -3.10
CA ALA A 599 -18.34 -7.13 -4.04
C ALA A 599 -18.46 -6.51 -5.44
N LEU A 600 -18.79 -5.22 -5.55
CA LEU A 600 -18.88 -4.49 -6.81
C LEU A 600 -17.54 -4.42 -7.54
N LEU A 601 -16.47 -4.01 -6.83
CA LEU A 601 -15.13 -3.92 -7.40
C LEU A 601 -14.60 -5.30 -7.83
N TRP A 602 -14.81 -6.33 -7.00
CA TRP A 602 -14.41 -7.70 -7.34
C TRP A 602 -15.20 -8.24 -8.53
N SER A 603 -16.52 -7.99 -8.57
CA SER A 603 -17.38 -8.42 -9.68
C SER A 603 -17.02 -7.73 -10.98
N ALA A 604 -16.67 -6.44 -10.94
CA ALA A 604 -16.20 -5.69 -12.10
C ALA A 604 -14.98 -6.36 -12.73
N VAL A 605 -13.96 -6.72 -11.94
CA VAL A 605 -12.69 -7.23 -12.46
C VAL A 605 -12.74 -8.71 -12.84
N PHE A 606 -13.47 -9.54 -12.08
CA PHE A 606 -13.40 -11.00 -12.25
C PHE A 606 -14.71 -11.60 -12.76
N LEU A 607 -15.84 -11.26 -12.14
CA LEU A 607 -17.12 -11.88 -12.47
C LEU A 607 -17.60 -11.49 -13.88
N VAL A 608 -17.55 -10.19 -14.22
CA VAL A 608 -18.00 -9.70 -15.52
C VAL A 608 -17.18 -10.31 -16.67
N PRO A 609 -15.83 -10.30 -16.64
CA PRO A 609 -15.07 -10.93 -17.72
C PRO A 609 -15.30 -12.43 -17.84
N VAL A 610 -15.40 -13.15 -16.72
CA VAL A 610 -15.64 -14.60 -16.71
C VAL A 610 -17.02 -14.93 -17.25
N ILE A 611 -18.08 -14.26 -16.80
CA ILE A 611 -19.44 -14.46 -17.32
C ILE A 611 -19.46 -14.17 -18.82
N THR A 612 -18.84 -13.08 -19.26
CA THR A 612 -18.85 -12.72 -20.67
C THR A 612 -18.12 -13.75 -21.53
N LEU A 613 -17.00 -14.29 -21.05
CA LEU A 613 -16.29 -15.38 -21.69
C LEU A 613 -17.14 -16.66 -21.76
N VAL A 614 -17.78 -17.06 -20.66
CA VAL A 614 -18.64 -18.25 -20.59
C VAL A 614 -19.84 -18.12 -21.53
N VAL A 615 -20.50 -16.97 -21.54
CA VAL A 615 -21.63 -16.69 -22.46
C VAL A 615 -21.15 -16.76 -23.91
N ALA A 616 -20.00 -16.18 -24.23
CA ALA A 616 -19.45 -16.24 -25.57
C ALA A 616 -19.10 -17.66 -26.02
N ILE A 617 -18.48 -18.46 -25.15
CA ILE A 617 -18.19 -19.87 -25.43
C ILE A 617 -19.50 -20.62 -25.69
N TRP A 618 -20.50 -20.44 -24.83
CA TRP A 618 -21.80 -21.07 -24.98
C TRP A 618 -22.47 -20.70 -26.31
N MET A 619 -22.47 -19.41 -26.68
CA MET A 619 -23.01 -18.96 -27.97
C MET A 619 -22.21 -19.53 -29.16
N TYR A 620 -20.88 -19.59 -29.05
CA TYR A 620 -20.01 -20.14 -30.08
C TYR A 620 -20.19 -21.66 -30.28
N THR A 621 -20.58 -22.39 -29.24
CA THR A 621 -20.86 -23.84 -29.36
C THR A 621 -22.20 -24.17 -30.01
N ARG A 622 -23.03 -23.16 -30.33
CA ARG A 622 -24.32 -23.41 -30.98
C ARG A 622 -24.14 -23.74 -32.47
N PRO A 623 -25.02 -24.56 -33.07
CA PRO A 623 -24.91 -24.96 -34.47
C PRO A 623 -25.00 -23.80 -35.47
N ASP A 624 -25.65 -22.70 -35.09
CA ASP A 624 -25.84 -21.47 -35.87
C ASP A 624 -24.67 -20.49 -35.77
N ALA A 625 -23.65 -20.79 -34.96
CA ALA A 625 -22.48 -19.93 -34.81
C ALA A 625 -21.65 -19.90 -36.10
N PRO A 626 -21.07 -18.74 -36.46
CA PRO A 626 -20.23 -18.62 -37.64
C PRO A 626 -18.97 -19.49 -37.52
N HIS A 627 -18.54 -20.11 -38.63
CA HIS A 627 -17.32 -20.94 -38.71
C HIS A 627 -16.00 -20.15 -38.65
N GLU A 628 -16.00 -19.00 -37.96
CA GLU A 628 -14.84 -18.13 -37.78
C GLU A 628 -14.02 -18.54 -36.54
N PRO A 629 -12.74 -18.11 -36.42
CA PRO A 629 -11.97 -18.31 -35.20
C PRO A 629 -12.68 -17.70 -33.98
N PHE A 630 -12.69 -18.43 -32.86
CA PHE A 630 -13.40 -18.03 -31.63
C PHE A 630 -13.09 -16.59 -31.20
N LEU A 631 -11.83 -16.16 -31.24
CA LEU A 631 -11.47 -14.81 -30.82
C LEU A 631 -12.06 -13.73 -31.74
N LEU A 632 -12.11 -13.97 -33.05
CA LEU A 632 -12.71 -13.02 -33.99
C LEU A 632 -14.20 -12.88 -33.68
N TYR A 633 -14.87 -14.02 -33.49
CA TYR A 633 -16.27 -14.05 -33.05
C TYR A 633 -16.45 -13.29 -31.73
N PHE A 634 -15.65 -13.61 -30.71
CA PHE A 634 -15.75 -13.07 -29.36
C PHE A 634 -15.65 -11.55 -29.31
N TYR A 635 -14.61 -10.97 -29.92
CA TYR A 635 -14.42 -9.52 -29.94
C TYR A 635 -15.38 -8.82 -30.93
N SER A 636 -15.98 -9.55 -31.88
CA SER A 636 -17.04 -9.01 -32.73
C SER A 636 -18.44 -9.00 -32.09
N LEU A 637 -18.60 -9.54 -30.88
CA LEU A 637 -19.88 -9.46 -30.18
C LEU A 637 -20.23 -7.98 -29.93
N PRO A 638 -21.50 -7.56 -30.11
CA PRO A 638 -21.89 -6.14 -30.00
C PRO A 638 -21.51 -5.49 -28.67
N LEU A 639 -21.51 -6.26 -27.57
CA LEU A 639 -21.10 -5.79 -26.25
C LEU A 639 -19.60 -5.43 -26.20
N MET A 640 -18.76 -6.17 -26.92
CA MET A 640 -17.32 -5.92 -27.02
C MET A 640 -17.03 -4.81 -28.01
N ALA A 641 -17.55 -4.94 -29.24
CA ALA A 641 -17.32 -3.97 -30.32
C ALA A 641 -17.72 -2.54 -29.90
N LYS A 642 -18.84 -2.37 -29.19
CA LYS A 642 -19.25 -1.06 -28.66
C LYS A 642 -18.31 -0.53 -27.57
N GLY A 643 -17.86 -1.39 -26.66
CA GLY A 643 -16.89 -1.02 -25.62
C GLY A 643 -15.55 -0.61 -26.21
N GLU A 644 -15.12 -1.30 -27.26
CA GLU A 644 -13.88 -1.06 -27.98
C GLU A 644 -13.94 0.22 -28.81
N ALA A 645 -15.05 0.48 -29.51
CA ALA A 645 -15.27 1.74 -30.22
C ALA A 645 -15.23 2.94 -29.26
N GLN A 646 -15.82 2.79 -28.08
CA GLN A 646 -15.73 3.78 -27.01
C GLN A 646 -14.29 3.92 -26.51
N LEU A 647 -13.56 2.83 -26.28
CA LEU A 647 -12.15 2.86 -25.88
C LEU A 647 -11.29 3.63 -26.88
N LEU A 648 -11.43 3.35 -28.16
CA LEU A 648 -10.65 4.02 -29.20
C LEU A 648 -10.99 5.51 -29.27
N THR A 649 -12.24 5.90 -29.01
CA THR A 649 -12.69 7.29 -29.03
C THR A 649 -12.23 8.05 -27.78
N LEU A 650 -12.52 7.48 -26.61
CA LEU A 650 -12.17 8.03 -25.29
C LEU A 650 -10.68 7.94 -25.01
N GLY A 651 -9.95 6.96 -25.53
CA GLY A 651 -8.57 6.65 -25.13
C GLY A 651 -7.59 7.82 -25.22
N GLY A 652 -7.74 8.73 -26.19
CA GLY A 652 -6.90 9.94 -26.24
C GLY A 652 -7.54 11.19 -25.68
N VAL A 653 -8.86 11.24 -25.50
CA VAL A 653 -9.48 12.24 -24.61
C VAL A 653 -9.01 11.95 -23.19
N ILE A 654 -9.02 10.69 -22.78
CA ILE A 654 -8.53 10.19 -21.50
C ILE A 654 -7.02 10.32 -21.40
N ALA A 655 -6.21 10.01 -22.42
CA ALA A 655 -4.76 10.23 -22.33
C ALA A 655 -4.39 11.71 -22.09
N GLY A 656 -5.05 12.64 -22.79
CA GLY A 656 -4.89 14.08 -22.54
C GLY A 656 -5.45 14.51 -21.18
N SER A 657 -6.62 13.97 -20.80
CA SER A 657 -7.25 14.21 -19.51
C SER A 657 -6.51 13.55 -18.36
N ALA A 658 -5.73 12.49 -18.58
CA ALA A 658 -5.05 11.72 -17.56
C ALA A 658 -3.88 12.51 -16.97
N VAL A 659 -3.24 13.40 -17.74
CA VAL A 659 -2.24 14.33 -17.20
C VAL A 659 -2.91 15.36 -16.29
N VAL A 660 -4.07 15.89 -16.71
CA VAL A 660 -4.85 16.86 -15.92
C VAL A 660 -5.46 16.21 -14.68
N LEU A 661 -6.07 15.04 -14.83
CA LEU A 661 -6.63 14.20 -13.77
C LEU A 661 -5.52 13.72 -12.84
N ALA A 662 -4.35 13.31 -13.33
CA ALA A 662 -3.22 12.96 -12.49
C ALA A 662 -2.73 14.18 -11.71
N GLY A 663 -2.67 15.38 -12.32
CA GLY A 663 -2.34 16.61 -11.60
C GLY A 663 -3.37 16.96 -10.51
N ILE A 664 -4.66 16.80 -10.79
CA ILE A 664 -5.76 17.01 -9.84
C ILE A 664 -5.74 15.93 -8.75
N LEU A 665 -5.57 14.66 -9.11
CA LEU A 665 -5.45 13.52 -8.20
C LEU A 665 -4.22 13.71 -7.30
N VAL A 666 -3.06 14.06 -7.83
CA VAL A 666 -1.87 14.36 -7.01
C VAL A 666 -2.16 15.49 -6.03
N LYS A 667 -2.83 16.56 -6.48
CA LYS A 667 -3.13 17.71 -5.61
C LYS A 667 -4.12 17.38 -4.49
N TYR A 668 -5.21 16.66 -4.78
CA TYR A 668 -6.31 16.45 -3.83
C TYR A 668 -6.28 15.09 -3.13
N LEU A 669 -5.74 14.05 -3.78
CA LEU A 669 -5.58 12.72 -3.17
C LEU A 669 -4.25 12.54 -2.45
N SER A 670 -3.27 13.46 -2.56
CA SER A 670 -1.98 13.31 -1.85
C SER A 670 -2.19 13.11 -0.35
N SER A 671 -3.01 13.91 0.32
CA SER A 671 -3.28 13.76 1.76
C SER A 671 -3.92 12.41 2.14
N VAL A 672 -4.86 11.92 1.31
CA VAL A 672 -5.51 10.61 1.53
C VAL A 672 -4.53 9.47 1.23
N LEU A 673 -3.76 9.59 0.16
CA LEU A 673 -2.75 8.61 -0.23
C LEU A 673 -1.65 8.52 0.83
N ASP A 674 -1.17 9.67 1.31
CA ASP A 674 -0.23 9.83 2.42
C ASP A 674 -0.70 9.08 3.66
N THR A 675 -1.99 9.20 3.99
CA THR A 675 -2.59 8.47 5.10
C THR A 675 -2.54 6.95 4.90
N ILE A 676 -2.87 6.48 3.70
CA ILE A 676 -2.82 5.06 3.35
C ILE A 676 -1.36 4.56 3.34
N LEU A 677 -0.42 5.37 2.83
CA LEU A 677 0.99 5.04 2.73
C LEU A 677 1.66 4.91 4.10
N ASP A 678 1.24 5.69 5.10
CA ASP A 678 1.75 5.56 6.47
C ASP A 678 1.32 4.21 7.09
N VAL A 679 0.06 3.83 6.93
CA VAL A 679 -0.46 2.53 7.39
C VAL A 679 0.22 1.38 6.64
N ASP A 680 0.36 1.51 5.31
CA ASP A 680 1.10 0.58 4.45
C ASP A 680 2.53 0.38 4.94
N THR A 681 3.21 1.49 5.22
CA THR A 681 4.59 1.51 5.71
C THR A 681 4.71 0.79 7.04
N TYR A 682 3.80 1.03 7.99
CA TYR A 682 3.84 0.38 9.30
C TYR A 682 3.57 -1.14 9.24
N LEU A 683 2.80 -1.60 8.25
CA LEU A 683 2.53 -3.02 8.03
C LEU A 683 3.56 -3.69 7.10
N ARG A 684 4.50 -2.92 6.55
CA ARG A 684 5.48 -3.40 5.58
C ARG A 684 6.46 -4.38 6.22
N THR A 685 6.74 -5.45 5.49
CA THR A 685 7.63 -6.54 5.91
C THR A 685 8.98 -6.54 5.19
N GLY A 686 9.32 -5.51 4.42
CA GLY A 686 10.59 -5.39 3.70
C GLY A 686 11.11 -3.95 3.64
N PRO A 687 12.44 -3.75 3.46
CA PRO A 687 13.49 -4.77 3.42
C PRO A 687 13.76 -5.36 4.82
N PRO A 688 14.22 -6.63 4.96
CA PRO A 688 14.27 -7.32 6.25
C PRO A 688 15.19 -6.69 7.30
N ASP A 689 16.26 -6.03 6.86
CA ASP A 689 17.28 -5.42 7.72
C ASP A 689 16.94 -4.00 8.19
N ALA A 690 15.90 -3.38 7.64
CA ALA A 690 15.47 -2.03 7.95
C ALA A 690 13.97 -1.85 7.71
N THR A 691 13.15 -2.74 8.28
CA THR A 691 11.69 -2.59 8.14
C THR A 691 11.24 -1.33 8.89
N PRO A 692 10.29 -0.54 8.33
CA PRO A 692 9.86 0.70 8.97
C PRO A 692 9.34 0.48 10.39
N ARG A 693 8.59 -0.60 10.62
CA ARG A 693 8.09 -0.98 11.95
C ARG A 693 9.24 -1.21 12.96
N ALA A 694 10.31 -1.89 12.56
CA ALA A 694 11.46 -2.10 13.44
C ALA A 694 12.21 -0.80 13.76
N MET A 695 12.39 0.08 12.77
CA MET A 695 13.01 1.40 12.97
C MET A 695 12.18 2.30 13.91
N ILE A 696 10.85 2.26 13.78
CA ILE A 696 9.93 2.96 14.68
C ILE A 696 10.06 2.41 16.10
N ALA A 697 10.03 1.09 16.27
CA ALA A 697 10.18 0.43 17.56
C ALA A 697 11.53 0.78 18.21
N GLU A 698 12.62 0.80 17.44
CA GLU A 698 13.96 1.16 17.92
C GLU A 698 14.01 2.58 18.49
N ARG A 699 13.51 3.57 17.74
CA ARG A 699 13.47 4.97 18.20
C ARG A 699 12.62 5.14 19.44
N TYR A 700 11.45 4.51 19.46
CA TYR A 700 10.51 4.63 20.56
C TYR A 700 11.07 4.00 21.84
N ALA A 701 11.57 2.76 21.76
CA ALA A 701 12.22 2.10 22.90
C ALA A 701 13.43 2.92 23.41
N SER A 702 14.22 3.50 22.50
CA SER A 702 15.35 4.37 22.86
C SER A 702 14.92 5.66 23.57
N LEU A 703 13.79 6.25 23.19
CA LEU A 703 13.22 7.42 23.88
C LEU A 703 12.70 7.07 25.27
N LEU A 704 11.98 5.96 25.41
CA LEU A 704 11.51 5.47 26.72
C LEU A 704 12.69 5.21 27.65
N ARG A 705 13.75 4.55 27.14
CA ARG A 705 15.01 4.36 27.85
C ARG A 705 15.65 5.67 28.27
N HIS A 706 15.74 6.64 27.36
CA HIS A 706 16.34 7.95 27.65
C HIS A 706 15.62 8.64 28.81
N ILE A 707 14.29 8.65 28.79
CA ILE A 707 13.46 9.22 29.86
C ILE A 707 13.66 8.45 31.17
N HIS A 708 13.61 7.12 31.11
CA HIS A 708 13.80 6.27 32.29
C HIS A 708 15.20 6.38 32.91
N ALA A 709 16.23 6.59 32.10
CA ALA A 709 17.62 6.74 32.52
C ALA A 709 17.95 8.14 33.08
N CYS A 710 17.10 9.14 32.85
CA CYS A 710 17.31 10.48 33.41
C CYS A 710 17.29 10.41 34.95
N ARG A 711 18.30 11.02 35.59
CA ARG A 711 18.42 11.11 37.05
C ARG A 711 18.35 12.57 37.49
N GLY A 712 17.68 12.83 38.62
CA GLY A 712 17.69 14.12 39.30
C GLY A 712 18.96 14.31 40.13
N GLU A 713 19.05 15.43 40.85
CA GLU A 713 20.22 15.82 41.65
C GLU A 713 20.64 14.78 42.71
N ASN A 714 19.69 13.96 43.17
CA ASN A 714 19.90 12.97 44.23
C ASN A 714 20.11 11.54 43.72
N GLY A 715 20.30 11.33 42.41
CA GLY A 715 20.39 9.99 41.81
C GLY A 715 19.06 9.23 41.75
N ILE A 716 17.94 9.86 42.11
CA ILE A 716 16.57 9.36 41.96
C ILE A 716 16.12 9.55 40.50
N PRO A 717 15.24 8.70 39.92
CA PRO A 717 14.62 8.96 38.63
C PRO A 717 14.13 10.40 38.50
N ALA A 718 14.46 11.04 37.39
CA ALA A 718 14.14 12.45 37.17
C ALA A 718 12.64 12.71 36.98
N TYR A 719 11.88 11.68 36.60
CA TYR A 719 10.46 11.77 36.31
C TYR A 719 9.65 10.90 37.26
N ASP A 720 8.45 11.36 37.63
CA ASP A 720 7.52 10.60 38.49
C ASP A 720 6.69 9.59 37.69
N HIS A 721 6.24 9.99 36.50
CA HIS A 721 5.48 9.16 35.56
C HIS A 721 5.59 9.68 34.12
N ILE A 722 5.12 8.86 33.18
CA ILE A 722 5.09 9.16 31.74
C ILE A 722 3.65 9.27 31.27
N VAL A 723 3.33 10.33 30.52
CA VAL A 723 2.06 10.47 29.79
C VAL A 723 2.35 10.37 28.29
N ILE A 724 1.92 9.30 27.66
CA ILE A 724 2.02 9.14 26.20
C ILE A 724 0.76 9.72 25.58
N VAL A 725 0.93 10.66 24.67
CA VAL A 725 -0.13 11.37 23.97
C VAL A 725 -0.01 11.05 22.49
N ALA A 726 -0.94 10.27 21.95
CA ALA A 726 -0.82 9.76 20.59
C ALA A 726 -2.10 9.97 19.78
N HIS A 727 -1.94 10.29 18.51
CA HIS A 727 -3.06 10.43 17.58
C HIS A 727 -3.01 9.39 16.48
N SER A 728 -4.17 8.87 16.08
CA SER A 728 -4.36 7.97 14.94
C SER A 728 -3.35 6.80 14.89
N LEU A 729 -2.51 6.73 13.86
CA LEU A 729 -1.50 5.68 13.71
C LEU A 729 -0.47 5.68 14.84
N GLY A 730 -0.17 6.83 15.45
CA GLY A 730 0.65 6.91 16.67
C GLY A 730 0.03 6.13 17.84
N SER A 731 -1.30 6.09 17.92
CA SER A 731 -2.02 5.30 18.93
C SER A 731 -1.85 3.80 18.71
N LEU A 732 -1.90 3.35 17.46
CA LEU A 732 -1.61 1.97 17.08
C LEU A 732 -0.16 1.60 17.42
N ILE A 733 0.80 2.43 16.99
CA ILE A 733 2.24 2.19 17.22
C ILE A 733 2.50 2.05 18.73
N THR A 734 1.94 2.94 19.54
CA THR A 734 2.08 2.90 21.00
C THR A 734 1.51 1.62 21.59
N ALA A 735 0.26 1.29 21.26
CA ALA A 735 -0.40 0.14 21.87
C ALA A 735 0.28 -1.18 21.47
N ASP A 736 0.66 -1.33 20.21
CA ASP A 736 1.34 -2.51 19.66
C ASP A 736 2.74 -2.68 20.29
N LEU A 737 3.53 -1.59 20.40
CA LEU A 737 4.85 -1.63 21.01
C LEU A 737 4.79 -1.91 22.51
N MET A 738 3.94 -1.20 23.26
CA MET A 738 3.84 -1.34 24.71
C MET A 738 3.37 -2.75 25.10
N ARG A 739 2.40 -3.32 24.37
CA ARG A 739 2.01 -4.72 24.52
C ARG A 739 3.19 -5.66 24.31
N PHE A 740 3.95 -5.44 23.24
CA PHE A 740 5.09 -6.28 22.89
C PHE A 740 6.21 -6.18 23.95
N LEU A 741 6.52 -4.99 24.46
CA LEU A 741 7.49 -4.78 25.55
C LEU A 741 7.02 -5.43 26.85
N HIS A 742 5.74 -5.32 27.19
CA HIS A 742 5.19 -5.86 28.44
C HIS A 742 5.22 -7.40 28.48
N GLN A 743 5.05 -8.08 27.35
CA GLN A 743 5.08 -9.54 27.27
C GLN A 743 6.48 -10.18 27.43
N ASN A 744 7.52 -9.39 27.76
CA ASN A 744 8.88 -9.86 28.11
C ASN A 744 9.52 -10.85 27.12
N ARG A 745 9.22 -10.74 25.82
CA ARG A 745 9.75 -11.64 24.77
C ARG A 745 11.07 -11.19 24.15
N MET A 746 11.70 -10.15 24.70
CA MET A 746 12.98 -9.62 24.22
C MET A 746 13.97 -9.44 25.37
N SER A 747 14.54 -10.53 25.93
CA SER A 747 15.52 -10.42 27.02
C SER A 747 16.53 -9.29 26.79
N GLY A 748 17.16 -9.19 25.61
CA GLY A 748 18.07 -8.07 25.31
C GLY A 748 17.44 -6.67 25.25
N TRP A 749 16.29 -6.44 24.60
CA TRP A 749 15.76 -5.08 24.38
C TRP A 749 14.84 -4.57 25.49
N THR A 750 14.14 -5.45 26.20
CA THR A 750 13.43 -5.05 27.44
C THR A 750 14.42 -4.80 28.57
N GLU A 751 15.55 -5.53 28.62
CA GLU A 751 16.73 -5.14 29.41
C GLU A 751 17.20 -3.75 28.96
N TYR A 752 17.46 -3.51 27.66
CA TYR A 752 17.86 -2.16 27.20
C TYR A 752 16.85 -1.04 27.53
N ALA A 753 15.54 -1.24 27.43
CA ALA A 753 14.54 -0.19 27.66
C ALA A 753 14.46 0.24 29.14
N PHE A 754 14.75 -0.66 30.07
CA PHE A 754 14.56 -0.47 31.52
C PHE A 754 15.76 -0.99 32.33
N ASP A 755 16.99 -0.80 31.82
CA ASP A 755 18.24 -1.52 32.11
C ASP A 755 18.81 -1.44 33.55
N GLU A 756 18.00 -1.17 34.56
CA GLU A 756 18.42 -1.33 35.95
C GLU A 756 17.41 -2.16 36.76
N PRO A 757 17.80 -3.35 37.26
CA PRO A 757 17.00 -4.18 38.18
C PRO A 757 16.62 -3.48 39.50
N VAL A 758 17.06 -2.23 39.69
CA VAL A 758 17.03 -1.47 40.94
C VAL A 758 15.96 -0.37 40.92
N CYS A 759 15.43 0.02 39.75
CA CYS A 759 14.45 1.10 39.63
C CYS A 759 13.02 0.58 39.52
N ARG A 760 12.09 1.15 40.32
CA ARG A 760 10.66 0.91 40.14
C ARG A 760 10.24 1.36 38.73
N PRO A 761 9.43 0.57 37.99
CA PRO A 761 8.93 1.00 36.69
C PRO A 761 8.11 2.28 36.84
N LEU A 762 8.38 3.26 35.98
CA LEU A 762 7.62 4.51 35.95
C LEU A 762 6.19 4.21 35.51
N PRO A 763 5.15 4.68 36.23
CA PRO A 763 3.78 4.56 35.77
C PRO A 763 3.61 5.20 34.39
N VAL A 764 2.91 4.51 33.48
CA VAL A 764 2.63 5.00 32.13
C VAL A 764 1.13 5.22 31.96
N TYR A 765 0.76 6.45 31.61
CA TYR A 765 -0.60 6.83 31.23
C TYR A 765 -0.64 7.01 29.72
N PHE A 766 -1.64 6.43 29.07
CA PHE A 766 -1.80 6.50 27.63
C PHE A 766 -3.05 7.30 27.27
N PHE A 767 -2.87 8.42 26.57
CA PHE A 767 -3.93 9.24 26.03
C PHE A 767 -3.93 9.16 24.51
N SER A 768 -4.88 8.41 23.95
CA SER A 768 -5.04 8.26 22.51
C SER A 768 -6.16 9.12 21.95
N MET A 769 -6.00 9.56 20.71
CA MET A 769 -7.05 10.22 19.93
C MET A 769 -7.24 9.52 18.59
N GLY A 770 -8.48 9.37 18.12
CA GLY A 770 -8.74 8.84 16.78
C GLY A 770 -8.15 7.42 16.56
N CYS A 771 -8.16 6.55 17.58
CA CYS A 771 -7.40 5.30 17.61
C CYS A 771 -7.95 4.22 16.64
N PRO A 772 -7.26 3.87 15.53
CA PRO A 772 -7.82 3.06 14.45
C PRO A 772 -7.85 1.54 14.76
N LEU A 773 -7.39 1.12 15.95
CA LEU A 773 -7.18 -0.28 16.33
C LEU A 773 -8.39 -1.18 16.05
N ARG A 774 -9.58 -0.73 16.45
CA ARG A 774 -10.79 -1.54 16.33
C ARG A 774 -11.40 -1.50 14.92
N GLN A 775 -11.65 -0.30 14.40
CA GLN A 775 -12.49 -0.11 13.21
C GLN A 775 -11.77 -0.36 11.89
N LEU A 776 -10.45 -0.18 11.89
CA LEU A 776 -9.60 -0.41 10.72
C LEU A 776 -8.77 -1.67 10.95
N LEU A 777 -7.93 -1.71 11.98
CA LEU A 777 -6.88 -2.72 12.09
C LEU A 777 -7.43 -4.12 12.44
N ASN A 778 -8.25 -4.25 13.49
CA ASN A 778 -8.92 -5.51 13.85
C ASN A 778 -9.92 -5.96 12.77
N ARG A 779 -10.52 -5.02 12.02
CA ARG A 779 -11.41 -5.35 10.93
C ARG A 779 -10.69 -5.98 9.72
N PHE A 780 -9.59 -5.39 9.28
CA PHE A 780 -8.86 -5.86 8.09
C PHE A 780 -7.80 -6.93 8.41
N PHE A 781 -7.26 -6.92 9.62
CA PHE A 781 -6.25 -7.88 10.10
C PHE A 781 -6.70 -8.50 11.44
N PRO A 782 -7.79 -9.29 11.42
CA PRO A 782 -8.47 -9.75 12.63
C PRO A 782 -7.66 -10.68 13.51
N HIS A 783 -6.64 -11.33 12.95
CA HIS A 783 -5.73 -12.20 13.68
C HIS A 783 -4.55 -11.43 14.25
N LEU A 784 -3.95 -10.51 13.47
CA LEU A 784 -2.87 -9.64 13.95
C LEU A 784 -3.33 -8.74 15.11
N TYR A 785 -4.57 -8.27 15.08
CA TYR A 785 -5.16 -7.44 16.14
C TYR A 785 -6.30 -8.12 16.88
N GLY A 786 -6.28 -9.47 16.95
CA GLY A 786 -7.31 -10.25 17.64
C GLY A 786 -7.36 -10.00 19.15
N TRP A 787 -6.27 -9.48 19.71
CA TRP A 787 -6.15 -9.02 21.10
C TRP A 787 -6.96 -7.76 21.42
N VAL A 788 -7.38 -7.00 20.40
CA VAL A 788 -8.29 -5.85 20.58
C VAL A 788 -9.71 -6.39 20.77
N ARG A 789 -10.16 -7.24 19.85
CA ARG A 789 -11.47 -7.88 19.91
C ARG A 789 -11.47 -9.26 19.21
N PRO A 790 -12.10 -10.28 19.82
CA PRO A 790 -12.14 -11.62 19.24
C PRO A 790 -13.04 -11.74 18.02
N VAL A 791 -14.11 -10.92 17.95
CA VAL A 791 -15.06 -10.85 16.85
C VAL A 791 -14.93 -9.49 16.16
N PRO A 792 -14.39 -9.45 14.93
CA PRO A 792 -14.27 -8.20 14.18
C PRO A 792 -15.64 -7.63 13.80
N GLU A 793 -15.72 -6.31 13.67
CA GLU A 793 -16.93 -5.63 13.22
C GLU A 793 -17.32 -6.01 11.79
N ASP A 794 -18.62 -5.87 11.47
CA ASP A 794 -19.20 -6.10 10.14
C ASP A 794 -19.03 -7.54 9.60
N THR A 795 -18.82 -8.49 10.51
CA THR A 795 -18.71 -9.91 10.17
C THR A 795 -20.06 -10.65 10.18
N GLY A 796 -21.17 -9.92 10.34
CA GLY A 796 -22.53 -10.45 10.41
C GLY A 796 -22.99 -10.85 11.81
N VAL A 797 -22.16 -10.61 12.83
CA VAL A 797 -22.55 -10.71 14.24
C VAL A 797 -23.07 -9.32 14.68
N PRO A 798 -24.34 -9.20 15.09
CA PRO A 798 -24.86 -7.93 15.60
C PRO A 798 -24.26 -7.64 16.97
N PHE A 799 -23.89 -6.38 17.19
CA PHE A 799 -23.49 -5.88 18.51
C PHE A 799 -24.53 -4.88 19.00
N PRO A 800 -25.05 -5.01 20.23
CA PRO A 800 -25.96 -4.02 20.79
C PRO A 800 -25.24 -2.67 20.92
N ALA A 801 -25.98 -1.59 20.70
CA ALA A 801 -25.48 -0.25 20.93
C ALA A 801 -25.20 -0.03 22.42
N SER A 802 -24.02 0.50 22.74
CA SER A 802 -23.71 0.94 24.10
C SER A 802 -24.42 2.28 24.35
N GLU A 803 -25.13 2.37 25.47
CA GLU A 803 -25.73 3.64 25.89
C GLU A 803 -24.67 4.54 26.53
N PRO A 804 -24.78 5.88 26.39
CA PRO A 804 -23.92 6.80 27.12
C PRO A 804 -23.98 6.52 28.63
N GLY A 805 -22.83 6.43 29.28
CA GLY A 805 -22.74 6.14 30.71
C GLY A 805 -22.82 4.65 31.07
N THR A 806 -22.98 3.74 30.10
CA THR A 806 -22.80 2.30 30.36
C THR A 806 -21.32 2.01 30.69
N PRO A 807 -21.01 1.36 31.83
CA PRO A 807 -19.65 0.98 32.17
C PRO A 807 -19.02 0.05 31.12
N ILE A 808 -17.71 0.18 30.90
CA ILE A 808 -16.96 -0.80 30.11
C ILE A 808 -16.89 -2.10 30.91
N GLU A 809 -17.33 -3.23 30.33
CA GLU A 809 -17.30 -4.50 31.06
C GLU A 809 -15.86 -4.90 31.44
N PRO A 810 -15.62 -5.43 32.66
CA PRO A 810 -14.30 -5.84 33.13
C PRO A 810 -13.51 -6.67 32.13
N ALA A 811 -14.14 -7.64 31.48
CA ALA A 811 -13.51 -8.55 30.53
C ALA A 811 -13.22 -7.95 29.12
N THR A 812 -13.65 -6.71 28.84
CA THR A 812 -13.52 -6.13 27.49
C THR A 812 -12.08 -5.77 27.15
N ALA A 813 -11.46 -6.50 26.23
CA ALA A 813 -10.13 -6.17 25.73
C ALA A 813 -10.14 -4.87 24.88
N PRO A 814 -8.99 -4.18 24.75
CA PRO A 814 -7.72 -4.43 25.45
C PRO A 814 -7.74 -3.93 26.91
N GLN A 815 -6.98 -4.59 27.79
CA GLN A 815 -6.75 -4.12 29.16
C GLN A 815 -5.46 -3.27 29.21
N PRO A 816 -5.45 -2.09 29.86
CA PRO A 816 -4.24 -1.30 30.02
C PRO A 816 -3.10 -2.07 30.71
N SER A 817 -3.44 -2.92 31.68
CA SER A 817 -2.49 -3.77 32.41
C SER A 817 -1.74 -4.74 31.49
N ASP A 818 -2.40 -5.32 30.47
CA ASP A 818 -1.77 -6.19 29.46
C ASP A 818 -0.73 -5.46 28.59
N LEU A 819 -0.72 -4.11 28.64
CA LEU A 819 0.21 -3.23 27.92
C LEU A 819 1.22 -2.57 28.87
N GLY A 820 1.23 -2.91 30.16
CA GLY A 820 2.05 -2.22 31.15
C GLY A 820 1.65 -0.76 31.39
N MET A 821 0.39 -0.41 31.11
CA MET A 821 -0.16 0.93 31.30
C MET A 821 -1.01 0.97 32.58
N LYS A 822 -0.89 2.07 33.33
CA LYS A 822 -1.72 2.34 34.51
C LYS A 822 -3.13 2.79 34.12
N GLN A 823 -3.23 3.58 33.04
CA GLN A 823 -4.51 4.07 32.54
C GLN A 823 -4.44 4.26 31.02
N TRP A 824 -5.53 3.97 30.33
CA TRP A 824 -5.72 4.30 28.91
C TRP A 824 -6.98 5.13 28.72
N VAL A 825 -6.79 6.39 28.33
CA VAL A 825 -7.84 7.32 27.92
C VAL A 825 -7.87 7.40 26.39
N ASN A 826 -9.04 7.23 25.78
CA ASN A 826 -9.25 7.34 24.34
C ASN A 826 -10.32 8.38 24.03
N PHE A 827 -9.94 9.45 23.33
CA PHE A 827 -10.88 10.44 22.82
C PHE A 827 -11.08 10.26 21.32
N TYR A 828 -12.29 10.52 20.84
CA TYR A 828 -12.58 10.49 19.41
C TYR A 828 -13.68 11.48 19.04
N ARG A 829 -13.83 11.78 17.76
CA ARG A 829 -14.92 12.58 17.21
C ARG A 829 -15.88 11.68 16.45
N SER A 830 -17.14 12.09 16.40
CA SER A 830 -18.15 11.31 15.69
C SER A 830 -17.90 11.22 14.18
N GLY A 831 -17.21 12.21 13.61
CA GLY A 831 -16.84 12.27 12.21
C GLY A 831 -15.48 11.69 11.87
N ASP A 832 -14.78 11.05 12.81
CA ASP A 832 -13.57 10.30 12.48
C ASP A 832 -13.91 9.20 11.49
N TYR A 833 -13.37 9.26 10.28
CA TYR A 833 -13.57 8.21 9.29
C TYR A 833 -12.93 6.88 9.72
N VAL A 834 -11.92 6.90 10.60
CA VAL A 834 -11.40 5.73 11.33
C VAL A 834 -11.01 6.13 12.74
N GLY A 835 -11.17 5.23 13.70
CA GLY A 835 -10.59 5.40 15.03
C GLY A 835 -11.48 6.07 16.07
N ARG A 836 -12.76 5.69 16.08
CA ARG A 836 -13.69 6.01 17.16
C ARG A 836 -13.47 5.08 18.35
N SER A 837 -14.51 4.86 19.16
CA SER A 837 -14.46 4.05 20.37
C SER A 837 -13.69 2.72 20.22
N ILE A 838 -12.86 2.41 21.22
CA ILE A 838 -12.11 1.16 21.32
C ILE A 838 -12.97 0.08 21.98
N TRP A 839 -13.64 0.41 23.08
CA TRP A 839 -14.35 -0.59 23.90
C TRP A 839 -15.86 -0.65 23.65
N THR A 840 -16.52 0.43 23.22
CA THR A 840 -18.00 0.55 23.20
C THR A 840 -18.62 0.58 21.81
N ASN A 841 -19.79 -0.02 21.63
CA ASN A 841 -20.30 -0.28 20.28
C ASN A 841 -20.91 0.92 19.56
N HIS A 842 -21.42 1.96 20.22
CA HIS A 842 -22.21 3.00 19.54
C HIS A 842 -22.33 4.36 20.27
N ILE A 843 -21.27 4.85 20.93
CA ILE A 843 -21.33 6.17 21.58
C ILE A 843 -20.87 7.25 20.60
N LEU A 844 -21.81 8.06 20.12
CA LEU A 844 -21.57 9.02 19.03
C LEU A 844 -21.88 10.47 19.40
N GLY A 845 -22.45 10.69 20.60
CA GLY A 845 -22.75 12.02 21.14
C GLY A 845 -21.71 12.47 22.18
N ARG A 846 -21.58 13.78 22.33
CA ARG A 846 -20.68 14.44 23.29
C ARG A 846 -21.28 14.58 24.69
N THR A 847 -22.58 14.34 24.91
CA THR A 847 -23.20 14.15 26.24
C THR A 847 -24.17 12.96 26.21
N GLY A 848 -24.48 12.41 27.39
CA GLY A 848 -25.58 11.45 27.56
C GLY A 848 -26.97 12.10 27.44
N GLY A 849 -27.02 13.43 27.37
CA GLY A 849 -28.25 14.19 27.26
C GLY A 849 -28.92 14.12 25.89
N GLY A 850 -29.97 14.94 25.74
CA GLY A 850 -30.81 14.98 24.55
C GLY A 850 -30.07 15.41 23.28
N ASP A 851 -30.79 15.35 22.16
CA ASP A 851 -30.30 15.74 20.84
C ASP A 851 -29.83 17.20 20.76
N GLU A 852 -30.41 18.06 21.59
CA GLU A 852 -30.11 19.50 21.67
C GLU A 852 -28.96 19.87 22.61
N GLU A 853 -28.43 18.89 23.36
CA GLU A 853 -27.29 19.04 24.27
C GLU A 853 -25.96 18.68 23.58
N GLY A 854 -24.85 18.61 24.32
CA GLY A 854 -23.57 18.17 23.74
C GLY A 854 -22.72 19.26 23.11
N ALA A 855 -23.05 20.54 23.29
CA ALA A 855 -22.21 21.67 22.88
C ALA A 855 -21.19 22.03 23.97
N TYR A 856 -19.94 22.38 23.60
CA TYR A 856 -19.00 23.02 24.53
C TYR A 856 -19.44 24.47 24.84
N PRO A 857 -19.28 24.99 26.06
CA PRO A 857 -18.83 24.33 27.29
C PRO A 857 -20.00 23.64 27.99
N ASN A 858 -20.04 22.32 27.92
CA ASN A 858 -20.90 21.52 28.79
C ASN A 858 -19.96 20.60 29.58
N PRO A 859 -19.89 20.75 30.92
CA PRO A 859 -18.97 19.98 31.76
C PRO A 859 -19.29 18.48 31.78
N ALA A 860 -20.47 18.08 31.31
CA ALA A 860 -20.89 16.69 31.21
C ALA A 860 -20.40 16.03 29.90
N THR A 861 -19.10 16.11 29.58
CA THR A 861 -18.51 15.16 28.64
C THR A 861 -18.74 13.76 29.24
N PRO A 862 -19.51 12.86 28.60
CA PRO A 862 -19.86 11.54 29.07
C PRO A 862 -18.59 10.77 28.86
N THR A 863 -17.76 10.90 29.87
CA THR A 863 -16.57 10.13 30.05
C THR A 863 -17.10 8.75 30.39
N ILE A 864 -16.92 7.78 29.49
CA ILE A 864 -17.34 6.42 29.77
C ILE A 864 -16.27 5.86 30.71
N TYR A 865 -16.60 5.81 31.99
CA TYR A 865 -15.72 5.25 33.02
C TYR A 865 -15.86 3.73 33.11
N PHE A 866 -14.81 3.11 33.62
CA PHE A 866 -14.87 1.85 34.33
C PHE A 866 -15.45 2.11 35.73
N GLU A 867 -16.42 1.28 36.13
CA GLU A 867 -17.03 1.19 37.47
C GLU A 867 -17.73 2.44 38.03
N ALA A 868 -18.58 2.22 39.04
CA ALA A 868 -19.28 3.27 39.81
C ALA A 868 -18.33 4.12 40.68
N ALA A 869 -17.06 4.26 40.27
CA ALA A 869 -16.03 5.01 40.96
C ALA A 869 -15.78 6.34 40.23
N THR A 870 -15.30 7.34 40.97
CA THR A 870 -15.02 8.68 40.45
C THR A 870 -13.97 8.63 39.33
N ALA A 871 -13.99 9.64 38.46
CA ALA A 871 -13.08 9.82 37.31
C ALA A 871 -11.59 9.57 37.59
N GLU A 872 -11.19 9.74 38.84
CA GLU A 872 -9.82 9.64 39.34
C GLU A 872 -9.29 8.20 39.45
N THR A 873 -10.15 7.17 39.36
CA THR A 873 -9.79 5.77 39.65
C THR A 873 -9.93 4.80 38.47
N SER A 874 -10.51 5.24 37.35
CA SER A 874 -10.79 4.35 36.20
C SER A 874 -9.55 4.07 35.36
N GLU A 875 -9.17 2.80 35.17
CA GLU A 875 -8.06 2.40 34.30
C GLU A 875 -8.33 2.60 32.80
N ARG A 876 -9.61 2.61 32.38
CA ARG A 876 -10.01 2.79 30.98
C ARG A 876 -11.00 3.92 30.85
N VAL A 877 -10.79 4.78 29.86
CA VAL A 877 -11.71 5.88 29.55
C VAL A 877 -11.91 5.93 28.06
N ASP A 878 -13.15 5.98 27.61
CA ASP A 878 -13.50 6.22 26.21
C ASP A 878 -14.47 7.41 26.15
N ALA A 879 -14.27 8.35 25.22
CA ALA A 879 -15.17 9.51 25.12
C ALA A 879 -15.25 10.07 23.70
N CYS A 880 -16.48 10.37 23.27
CA CYS A 880 -16.71 11.18 22.08
C CYS A 880 -16.67 12.67 22.46
N ILE A 881 -15.75 13.45 21.89
CA ILE A 881 -15.64 14.91 22.12
C ILE A 881 -16.54 15.72 21.18
N GLY A 882 -17.43 15.04 20.44
CA GLY A 882 -18.49 15.63 19.63
C GLY A 882 -18.22 15.63 18.14
N LEU A 883 -18.91 16.53 17.42
CA LEU A 883 -18.80 16.68 15.97
C LEU A 883 -17.42 17.21 15.58
N GLY A 884 -16.89 16.72 14.47
CA GLY A 884 -15.63 17.16 13.87
C GLY A 884 -15.01 16.00 13.11
N SER A 885 -13.79 16.18 12.62
CA SER A 885 -13.09 15.17 11.83
C SER A 885 -11.77 14.74 12.46
N HIS A 886 -11.09 13.84 11.75
CA HIS A 886 -9.99 13.03 12.28
C HIS A 886 -8.74 13.80 12.67
N THR A 887 -8.46 15.00 12.13
CA THR A 887 -7.19 15.70 12.41
C THR A 887 -7.31 16.83 13.43
N HIS A 888 -8.52 17.25 13.78
CA HIS A 888 -8.78 18.41 14.65
C HIS A 888 -8.77 18.06 16.14
N TYR A 889 -7.68 17.46 16.62
CA TYR A 889 -7.45 17.17 18.05
C TYR A 889 -6.50 18.15 18.72
N TRP A 890 -5.64 18.79 17.93
CA TRP A 890 -4.57 19.67 18.39
C TRP A 890 -4.90 21.16 18.29
N ASP A 891 -6.15 21.49 17.98
CA ASP A 891 -6.59 22.86 17.80
C ASP A 891 -7.68 23.26 18.79
N ARG A 892 -8.09 24.53 18.71
CA ARG A 892 -9.09 25.13 19.61
C ARG A 892 -10.48 24.52 19.49
N THR A 893 -10.73 23.63 18.53
CA THR A 893 -12.01 22.92 18.40
C THR A 893 -12.09 21.70 19.31
N ALA A 894 -10.99 21.31 19.98
CA ALA A 894 -10.91 20.17 20.89
C ALA A 894 -10.46 20.55 22.33
N PRO A 895 -11.13 21.51 23.01
CA PRO A 895 -10.71 21.96 24.34
C PRO A 895 -10.66 20.83 25.39
N ASP A 896 -11.48 19.79 25.21
CA ASP A 896 -11.47 18.58 26.06
C ASP A 896 -10.11 17.89 26.10
N VAL A 897 -9.38 17.90 24.99
CA VAL A 897 -8.05 17.27 24.89
C VAL A 897 -7.05 17.96 25.82
N GLY A 898 -7.01 19.30 25.81
CA GLY A 898 -6.13 20.06 26.69
C GLY A 898 -6.45 19.83 28.17
N ASN A 899 -7.74 19.83 28.52
CA ASN A 899 -8.20 19.60 29.89
C ASN A 899 -7.86 18.20 30.40
N GLN A 900 -8.09 17.17 29.57
CA GLN A 900 -7.77 15.79 29.93
C GLN A 900 -6.26 15.56 30.06
N LEU A 901 -5.46 16.16 29.17
CA LEU A 901 -4.01 16.07 29.28
C LEU A 901 -3.50 16.74 30.57
N ASP A 902 -4.04 17.92 30.91
CA ASP A 902 -3.71 18.58 32.18
C ASP A 902 -4.04 17.70 33.39
N ALA A 903 -5.17 16.99 33.37
CA ALA A 903 -5.55 16.07 34.45
C ALA A 903 -4.56 14.91 34.60
N LEU A 904 -4.09 14.32 33.50
CA LEU A 904 -3.08 13.24 33.53
C LEU A 904 -1.71 13.72 34.03
N ILE A 905 -1.33 14.95 33.69
CA ILE A 905 -0.12 15.60 34.22
C ILE A 905 -0.29 15.89 35.73
N ALA A 906 -1.50 16.24 36.16
CA ALA A 906 -1.81 16.58 37.55
C ALA A 906 -1.87 15.36 38.49
N SER A 907 -2.24 14.17 37.99
CA SER A 907 -2.21 12.90 38.75
C SER A 907 -0.85 12.59 39.38
#